data_AF-A0A4Q4TZS2-F1
#
_entry.id   AF-A0A4Q4TZS2-F1
#
_cell.length_a   1.000
_cell.length_b   1.000
_cell.length_c   1.000
_cell.angle_alpha   90.00
_cell.angle_beta   90.00
_cell.angle_gamma   90.00
#
_symmetry.space_group_name_H-M   'P 1'
#
loop_
_entity.id
_entity.type
_entity.pdbx_description
1 polymer ?
#
loop_
_entity_poly.entity_id
_entity_poly.type
_entity_poly.pdbx_seq_one_letter_code
_entity_poly.pdbx_strand_id
1 'polypeptide(L)'
;MSLLDPENYTVAWIAPLEIEARAALYMLDERHRGRFAVSRGDDYIFHAGSMCGHNIIIATLPAGQEYGTGSAAALASQVKKFFPNLWFGLLVGVAAGLPDLSRTPPRDIRLGDVLVGLPEGESAGLIAYDLGKETEDGFQPLRFGHALAATEPIVRAAIGSIRLEAPNDTSRFLPYYETIRDKEHATGTFADPGQEQDRLYLATGNEADTPIQRERRPVSRRTRVWYGPIGSGEKLLKNAQKRNELRDRYGVIGLETEAAGTMNRIPVGVIRGVCYYGDRHKNKEWQPYAAAMAAAYTKAILYEITPATREAQVPRDAPTESKDSPPQSQACRAIHFPRNDDFVQRSAFSEHIDKLLPPSTEYQSAALWGLGGSGKTQLALDYAYRRCSDPTCSVLWVHADSETSFAQDYKWIARKLSLADDLEGEKLLSAVRKHIETLSQWVLVLDNADDLALFGVRRGPSTAEFGPDLSDYIPRGAVGTVLWTSRDQRIAESLVGPRRGIHVARMTNSEGEMLLKAIRDLEAEEDEVNDISRLLAELEWLPLAISQAATYMRRTRLSVAEYLGKIQEKKKRWKVLRKSEHDRHRRPQASNSMLETWNISVEYIRQGSEMAYGILNVLAFTDNQNISFQMIAEAAQVISRGRSTRYTETSEGERSSNNSGDSATDNSSSSASDWEDEESEEEVVDVVTRLEEFSFLTPRILEGGNRDRAYDMHKWVQEAISYNLHIRKDKHLEELQRKVLGEKHPATIGSLASLATTYYSQGRYNEAEKIKVKTLQLRREVLGEKHPDTLYNMADLATSQARSTSNAAFLLLDRPVPDEQEVIEGAGHGVPGLRQHLREERASQYCDARAAVLCVDVVSCLAQQDELP
;
A
#
# COMPACT_ATOMS: atom_id res chain seq x y z
N MET A 1 44.58 -18.79 3.98
CA MET A 1 43.37 -18.13 4.51
C MET A 1 42.30 -18.21 3.44
N SER A 2 41.08 -18.59 3.78
CA SER A 2 39.95 -18.65 2.86
C SER A 2 39.52 -17.25 2.43
N LEU A 3 39.14 -17.12 1.15
CA LEU A 3 38.46 -15.93 0.65
C LEU A 3 37.00 -15.98 1.07
N LEU A 4 36.49 -14.85 1.55
CA LEU A 4 35.07 -14.68 1.84
C LEU A 4 34.39 -14.16 0.57
N ASP A 5 33.22 -14.70 0.28
CA ASP A 5 32.38 -14.27 -0.82
C ASP A 5 31.52 -13.06 -0.38
N PRO A 6 31.65 -11.89 -1.02
CA PRO A 6 30.86 -10.70 -0.71
C PRO A 6 29.34 -10.90 -0.87
N GLU A 7 28.90 -11.81 -1.74
CA GLU A 7 27.47 -12.05 -2.00
C GLU A 7 26.72 -12.60 -0.77
N ASN A 8 27.44 -13.22 0.16
CA ASN A 8 26.86 -13.81 1.36
C ASN A 8 26.50 -12.79 2.45
N TYR A 9 26.89 -11.52 2.31
CA TYR A 9 26.71 -10.51 3.36
C TYR A 9 25.67 -9.48 2.97
N THR A 10 24.60 -9.41 3.75
CA THR A 10 23.40 -8.63 3.42
C THR A 10 23.20 -7.43 4.34
N VAL A 11 23.94 -7.33 5.45
CA VAL A 11 23.83 -6.20 6.38
C VAL A 11 25.17 -5.50 6.55
N ALA A 12 25.18 -4.17 6.39
CA ALA A 12 26.35 -3.34 6.64
C ALA A 12 26.26 -2.63 7.98
N TRP A 13 27.13 -2.99 8.92
CA TRP A 13 27.37 -2.23 10.14
C TRP A 13 28.49 -1.22 9.90
N ILE A 14 28.15 0.05 9.74
CA ILE A 14 29.11 1.14 9.54
C ILE A 14 29.47 1.73 10.91
N ALA A 15 30.73 1.54 11.31
CA ALA A 15 31.29 1.98 12.58
C ALA A 15 32.58 2.76 12.32
N PRO A 16 32.50 4.08 12.08
CA PRO A 16 33.62 4.91 11.61
C PRO A 16 34.85 4.90 12.51
N LEU A 17 34.67 4.89 13.84
CA LEU A 17 35.77 4.96 14.82
C LEU A 17 36.17 3.58 15.31
N GLU A 18 37.46 3.41 15.64
CA GLU A 18 37.99 2.11 16.09
C GLU A 18 37.24 1.55 17.30
N ILE A 19 36.88 2.38 18.27
CA ILE A 19 36.15 1.95 19.48
C ILE A 19 34.72 1.46 19.15
N GLU A 20 34.09 2.04 18.13
CA GLU A 20 32.76 1.64 17.64
C GLU A 20 32.84 0.32 16.89
N ALA A 21 33.85 0.16 16.02
CA ALA A 21 34.10 -1.09 15.32
C ALA A 21 34.48 -2.21 16.29
N ARG A 22 35.22 -1.89 17.37
CA ARG A 22 35.53 -2.82 18.45
C ARG A 22 34.28 -3.28 19.18
N ALA A 23 33.37 -2.36 19.49
CA ALA A 23 32.10 -2.69 20.12
C ALA A 23 31.25 -3.61 19.22
N ALA A 24 31.17 -3.30 17.92
CA ALA A 24 30.49 -4.13 16.93
C ALA A 24 31.09 -5.54 16.84
N LEU A 25 32.42 -5.67 16.83
CA LEU A 25 33.11 -6.97 16.78
C LEU A 25 32.81 -7.85 17.99
N TYR A 26 32.65 -7.26 19.18
CA TYR A 26 32.27 -8.00 20.39
C TYR A 26 30.79 -8.39 20.42
N MET A 27 29.93 -7.75 19.60
CA MET A 27 28.51 -8.09 19.50
C MET A 27 28.21 -9.26 18.56
N LEU A 28 29.15 -9.64 17.67
CA LEU A 28 28.98 -10.76 16.75
C LEU A 28 28.78 -12.08 17.51
N ASP A 29 27.86 -12.92 17.04
CA ASP A 29 27.67 -14.28 17.54
C ASP A 29 28.79 -15.19 17.03
N GLU A 30 29.18 -15.02 15.77
CA GLU A 30 30.30 -15.72 15.14
C GLU A 30 31.13 -14.74 14.30
N ARG A 31 32.46 -14.85 14.38
CA ARG A 31 33.36 -14.10 13.50
C ARG A 31 33.82 -14.99 12.34
N HIS A 32 33.56 -14.56 11.12
CA HIS A 32 33.98 -15.30 9.93
C HIS A 32 35.49 -15.11 9.71
N ARG A 33 36.24 -16.20 9.80
CA ARG A 33 37.70 -16.20 9.61
C ARG A 33 38.02 -16.26 8.12
N GLY A 34 38.37 -15.12 7.53
CA GLY A 34 38.75 -15.00 6.13
C GLY A 34 39.04 -13.56 5.73
N ARG A 35 39.27 -13.32 4.44
CA ARG A 35 39.43 -11.96 3.89
C ARG A 35 38.63 -11.84 2.60
N PHE A 36 38.16 -10.64 2.31
CA PHE A 36 37.61 -10.33 0.99
C PHE A 36 38.75 -10.06 -0.01
N ALA A 37 38.53 -10.43 -1.27
CA ALA A 37 39.50 -10.19 -2.34
C ALA A 37 39.52 -8.69 -2.70
N VAL A 38 40.64 -8.00 -2.47
CA VAL A 38 40.79 -6.57 -2.76
C VAL A 38 41.68 -6.34 -3.98
N SER A 39 41.35 -5.34 -4.79
CA SER A 39 42.10 -4.89 -5.96
C SER A 39 42.68 -3.49 -5.76
N ARG A 40 43.59 -3.06 -6.65
CA ARG A 40 44.12 -1.69 -6.62
C ARG A 40 42.96 -0.69 -6.80
N GLY A 41 42.79 0.20 -5.83
CA GLY A 41 41.67 1.16 -5.76
C GLY A 41 40.57 0.77 -4.76
N ASP A 42 40.70 -0.37 -4.07
CA ASP A 42 39.92 -0.67 -2.87
C ASP A 42 40.69 -0.15 -1.65
N ASP A 43 40.14 0.85 -0.97
CA ASP A 43 40.82 1.65 0.06
C ASP A 43 40.45 1.22 1.49
N TYR A 44 39.41 0.40 1.62
CA TYR A 44 38.83 -0.04 2.89
C TYR A 44 38.92 -1.56 3.07
N ILE A 45 39.09 -1.99 4.32
CA ILE A 45 39.06 -3.40 4.72
C ILE A 45 37.83 -3.62 5.60
N PHE A 46 37.08 -4.68 5.31
CA PHE A 46 35.87 -5.04 6.04
C PHE A 46 36.13 -6.21 6.98
N HIS A 47 35.48 -6.17 8.15
CA HIS A 47 35.36 -7.35 9.01
C HIS A 47 34.03 -8.05 8.74
N ALA A 48 33.98 -9.34 9.03
CA ALA A 48 32.84 -10.19 8.69
C ALA A 48 32.47 -11.10 9.87
N GLY A 49 31.17 -11.34 10.02
CA GLY A 49 30.64 -12.30 10.98
C GLY A 49 29.16 -12.54 10.80
N SER A 50 28.56 -13.25 11.75
CA SER A 50 27.12 -13.40 11.86
C SER A 50 26.59 -12.86 13.18
N MET A 51 25.39 -12.29 13.16
CA MET A 51 24.69 -11.86 14.36
C MET A 51 23.18 -11.95 14.16
N CYS A 52 22.46 -12.57 15.10
CA CYS A 52 21.01 -12.78 15.05
C CYS A 52 20.55 -13.44 13.74
N GLY A 53 21.35 -14.37 13.19
CA GLY A 53 21.06 -15.05 11.93
C GLY A 53 21.44 -14.28 10.65
N HIS A 54 21.88 -13.02 10.76
CA HIS A 54 22.37 -12.23 9.62
C HIS A 54 23.85 -12.42 9.39
N ASN A 55 24.29 -12.43 8.13
CA ASN A 55 25.68 -12.25 7.76
C ASN A 55 25.98 -10.75 7.62
N ILE A 56 26.89 -10.25 8.46
CA ILE A 56 27.15 -8.82 8.65
C ILE A 56 28.59 -8.50 8.26
N ILE A 57 28.76 -7.38 7.57
CA ILE A 57 30.06 -6.72 7.44
C ILE A 57 30.16 -5.54 8.38
N ILE A 58 31.32 -5.37 9.01
CA ILE A 58 31.65 -4.19 9.80
C ILE A 58 32.64 -3.36 8.99
N ALA A 59 32.25 -2.13 8.69
CA ALA A 59 33.01 -1.16 7.90
C ALA A 59 33.50 -0.02 8.81
N THR A 60 34.81 0.22 8.81
CA THR A 60 35.48 1.25 9.65
C THR A 60 36.41 2.10 8.80
N LEU A 61 36.67 3.33 9.24
CA LEU A 61 37.66 4.16 8.59
C LEU A 61 39.09 3.65 8.88
N PRO A 62 40.03 3.81 7.94
CA PRO A 62 41.45 3.56 8.14
C PRO A 62 42.00 4.33 9.34
N ALA A 63 42.98 3.73 10.01
CA ALA A 63 43.66 4.37 11.14
C ALA A 63 44.27 5.71 10.71
N GLY A 64 43.93 6.77 11.44
CA GLY A 64 44.42 8.14 11.19
C GLY A 64 43.67 8.92 10.11
N GLN A 65 42.67 8.33 9.45
CA GLN A 65 41.79 9.08 8.54
C GLN A 65 40.83 9.98 9.32
N GLU A 66 40.62 11.20 8.82
CA GLU A 66 39.64 12.13 9.40
C GLU A 66 38.21 11.62 9.16
N TYR A 67 37.40 11.63 10.22
CA TYR A 67 35.97 11.33 10.17
C TYR A 67 35.19 12.57 9.74
N GLY A 68 33.99 12.37 9.19
CA GLY A 68 33.19 13.41 8.56
C GLY A 68 32.33 12.87 7.43
N THR A 69 31.48 13.72 6.83
CA THR A 69 30.50 13.30 5.84
C THR A 69 31.18 12.84 4.55
N GLY A 70 32.29 13.47 4.16
CA GLY A 70 33.07 13.06 2.98
C GLY A 70 33.68 11.67 3.10
N SER A 71 34.38 11.40 4.21
CA SER A 71 34.97 10.09 4.51
C SER A 71 33.90 9.01 4.64
N ALA A 72 32.78 9.31 5.29
CA ALA A 72 31.66 8.39 5.43
C ALA A 72 31.01 8.05 4.08
N ALA A 73 30.84 9.04 3.20
CA ALA A 73 30.33 8.83 1.85
C ALA A 73 31.28 7.95 1.01
N ALA A 74 32.60 8.13 1.13
CA ALA A 74 33.59 7.30 0.44
C ALA A 74 33.53 5.84 0.92
N LEU A 75 33.50 5.62 2.24
CA LEU A 75 33.36 4.28 2.83
C LEU A 75 32.06 3.61 2.39
N ALA A 76 30.92 4.29 2.52
CA ALA A 76 29.61 3.77 2.13
C ALA A 76 29.53 3.44 0.62
N SER A 77 30.18 4.24 -0.22
CA SER A 77 30.24 3.96 -1.66
C SER A 77 31.00 2.68 -1.98
N GLN A 78 32.10 2.43 -1.28
CA GLN A 78 32.86 1.21 -1.48
C GLN A 78 32.12 0.00 -0.90
N VAL A 79 31.45 0.13 0.26
CA VAL A 79 30.56 -0.92 0.78
C VAL A 79 29.50 -1.30 -0.25
N LYS A 80 28.77 -0.33 -0.80
CA LYS A 80 27.72 -0.58 -1.80
C LYS A 80 28.25 -1.22 -3.08
N LYS A 81 29.45 -0.81 -3.53
CA LYS A 81 30.10 -1.38 -4.71
C LYS A 81 30.54 -2.83 -4.46
N PHE A 82 31.02 -3.12 -3.24
CA PHE A 82 31.70 -4.37 -2.92
C PHE A 82 30.75 -5.49 -2.50
N PHE A 83 29.59 -5.15 -1.91
CA PHE A 83 28.59 -6.09 -1.42
C PHE A 83 27.28 -5.97 -2.22
N PRO A 84 27.07 -6.79 -3.27
CA PRO A 84 25.96 -6.61 -4.22
C PRO A 84 24.59 -6.97 -3.62
N ASN A 85 24.55 -7.89 -2.65
CA ASN A 85 23.32 -8.34 -1.98
C ASN A 85 23.03 -7.56 -0.68
N LEU A 86 23.61 -6.36 -0.55
CA LEU A 86 23.38 -5.52 0.61
C LEU A 86 21.90 -5.13 0.70
N TRP A 87 21.23 -5.58 1.76
CA TRP A 87 19.82 -5.32 2.05
C TRP A 87 19.64 -3.98 2.75
N PHE A 88 20.35 -3.73 3.85
CA PHE A 88 20.31 -2.46 4.55
C PHE A 88 21.61 -2.20 5.33
N GLY A 89 21.82 -0.94 5.72
CA GLY A 89 22.92 -0.58 6.60
C GLY A 89 22.45 -0.04 7.95
N LEU A 90 23.32 -0.14 8.95
CA LEU A 90 23.17 0.45 10.27
C LEU A 90 24.42 1.29 10.52
N LEU A 91 24.23 2.59 10.71
CA LEU A 91 25.28 3.52 11.06
C LEU A 91 25.27 3.68 12.58
N VAL A 92 26.24 3.03 13.22
CA VAL A 92 26.28 2.86 14.67
C VAL A 92 27.55 3.48 15.20
N GLY A 93 27.41 4.30 16.23
CA GLY A 93 28.54 5.05 16.75
C GLY A 93 28.16 5.95 17.91
N VAL A 94 28.94 7.00 18.12
CA VAL A 94 28.71 7.95 19.22
C VAL A 94 28.32 9.33 18.71
N ALA A 95 27.63 10.11 19.54
CA ALA A 95 27.20 11.46 19.21
C ALA A 95 27.22 12.39 20.43
N ALA A 96 27.05 13.68 20.15
CA ALA A 96 26.63 14.64 21.15
C ALA A 96 25.13 14.46 21.46
N GLY A 97 24.77 14.42 22.74
CA GLY A 97 23.37 14.45 23.19
C GLY A 97 22.92 15.88 23.49
N LEU A 98 21.68 16.23 23.15
CA LEU A 98 21.15 17.58 23.26
C LEU A 98 20.00 17.64 24.27
N PRO A 99 20.28 17.67 25.59
CA PRO A 99 19.24 17.77 26.61
C PRO A 99 18.52 19.12 26.54
N ASP A 100 17.26 19.12 26.95
CA ASP A 100 16.42 20.31 27.06
C ASP A 100 15.56 20.20 28.31
N LEU A 101 16.11 20.75 29.41
CA LEU A 101 15.49 20.71 30.73
C LEU A 101 14.40 21.79 30.92
N SER A 102 14.25 22.71 29.96
CA SER A 102 13.20 23.74 29.98
C SER A 102 11.83 23.24 29.49
N ARG A 103 11.77 22.09 28.82
CA ARG A 103 10.51 21.49 28.36
C ARG A 103 9.74 20.81 29.48
N THR A 104 8.44 20.65 29.27
CA THR A 104 7.53 19.90 30.15
C THR A 104 6.82 18.81 29.34
N PRO A 105 7.14 17.51 29.53
CA PRO A 105 8.17 16.98 30.43
C PRO A 105 9.62 17.28 29.94
N PRO A 106 10.61 17.30 30.85
CA PRO A 106 11.99 17.65 30.50
C PRO A 106 12.64 16.56 29.63
N ARG A 107 13.35 17.00 28.59
CA ARG A 107 14.16 16.13 27.72
C ARG A 107 15.55 15.94 28.33
N ASP A 108 15.62 15.13 29.37
CA ASP A 108 16.86 14.89 30.11
C ASP A 108 17.76 13.87 29.39
N ILE A 109 18.37 14.20 28.25
CA ILE A 109 19.34 13.28 27.61
C ILE A 109 20.61 13.20 28.46
N ARG A 110 21.10 11.97 28.74
CA ARG A 110 22.26 11.71 29.60
C ARG A 110 23.42 11.02 28.89
N LEU A 111 24.63 11.10 29.46
CA LEU A 111 25.78 10.35 28.95
C LEU A 111 25.53 8.84 29.11
N GLY A 112 25.74 8.11 28.02
CA GLY A 112 25.40 6.70 27.88
C GLY A 112 23.96 6.41 27.47
N ASP A 113 23.10 7.42 27.30
CA ASP A 113 21.81 7.23 26.63
C ASP A 113 22.02 6.87 25.14
N VAL A 114 21.03 6.22 24.54
CA VAL A 114 21.01 5.87 23.11
C VAL A 114 20.07 6.83 22.39
N LEU A 115 20.52 7.39 21.27
CA LEU A 115 19.73 8.21 20.35
C LEU A 115 19.46 7.39 19.09
N VAL A 116 18.22 7.40 18.63
CA VAL A 116 17.80 6.69 17.43
C VAL A 116 17.13 7.68 16.49
N GLY A 117 17.70 7.82 15.29
CA GLY A 117 17.19 8.72 14.26
C GLY A 117 15.86 8.21 13.73
N LEU A 118 14.77 8.88 14.10
CA LEU A 118 13.42 8.61 13.60
C LEU A 118 12.72 9.94 13.28
N PRO A 119 11.91 9.99 12.21
CA PRO A 119 11.08 11.14 11.95
C PRO A 119 10.05 11.33 13.08
N GLU A 120 9.76 12.58 13.39
CA GLU A 120 8.81 13.01 14.43
C GLU A 120 7.97 14.15 13.86
N GLY A 121 6.67 13.93 13.67
CA GLY A 121 5.79 14.81 12.91
C GLY A 121 6.33 15.11 11.51
N GLU A 122 6.42 16.40 11.20
CA GLU A 122 6.98 16.90 9.94
C GLU A 122 8.51 16.82 9.89
N SER A 123 9.19 16.53 11.01
CA SER A 123 10.66 16.55 11.10
C SER A 123 11.30 15.25 10.56
N ALA A 124 12.32 15.37 9.72
CA ALA A 124 13.05 14.20 9.24
C ALA A 124 13.86 13.56 10.37
N GLY A 125 14.00 12.23 10.33
CA GLY A 125 14.82 11.50 11.31
C GLY A 125 16.31 11.86 11.27
N LEU A 126 16.76 12.44 10.15
CA LEU A 126 18.06 13.09 10.04
C LEU A 126 17.94 14.46 9.39
N ILE A 127 18.72 15.40 9.94
CA ILE A 127 18.75 16.79 9.47
C ILE A 127 20.18 17.14 9.08
N ALA A 128 20.42 17.28 7.77
CA ALA A 128 21.72 17.71 7.24
C ALA A 128 21.90 19.23 7.44
N TYR A 129 22.28 19.64 8.65
CA TYR A 129 22.25 21.06 9.06
C TYR A 129 23.35 21.92 8.40
N ASP A 130 24.38 21.30 7.83
CA ASP A 130 25.46 21.98 7.09
C ASP A 130 25.25 21.92 5.56
N LEU A 131 24.18 21.29 5.07
CA LEU A 131 23.89 21.15 3.64
C LEU A 131 22.81 22.15 3.21
N GLY A 132 23.19 23.25 2.57
CA GLY A 132 22.31 24.40 2.39
C GLY A 132 22.92 25.52 1.56
N LYS A 133 22.27 26.67 1.58
CA LYS A 133 22.72 27.91 0.93
C LYS A 133 22.80 29.03 1.96
N GLU A 134 23.84 29.84 1.87
CA GLU A 134 23.90 31.10 2.61
C GLU A 134 22.95 32.12 1.95
N THR A 135 22.08 32.74 2.74
CA THR A 135 21.14 33.78 2.30
C THR A 135 21.35 35.06 3.11
N GLU A 136 20.71 36.16 2.72
CA GLU A 136 20.77 37.43 3.49
C GLU A 136 20.22 37.28 4.91
N ASP A 137 19.28 36.34 5.12
CA ASP A 137 18.71 35.97 6.42
C ASP A 137 19.53 34.88 7.17
N GLY A 138 20.70 34.51 6.65
CA GLY A 138 21.60 33.48 7.17
C GLY A 138 21.53 32.14 6.44
N PHE A 139 22.19 31.12 6.98
CA PHE A 139 22.25 29.79 6.37
C PHE A 139 20.90 29.06 6.39
N GLN A 140 20.44 28.61 5.21
CA GLN A 140 19.22 27.84 5.03
C GLN A 140 19.53 26.43 4.52
N PRO A 141 19.18 25.35 5.26
CA PRO A 141 19.35 23.98 4.79
C PRO A 141 18.54 23.67 3.53
N LEU A 142 19.06 22.81 2.66
CA LEU A 142 18.34 22.33 1.48
C LEU A 142 17.10 21.54 1.90
N ARG A 143 15.98 21.82 1.24
CA ARG A 143 14.67 21.20 1.54
C ARG A 143 14.35 21.23 3.05
N PHE A 144 14.70 22.31 3.73
CA PHE A 144 14.51 22.48 5.18
C PHE A 144 15.16 21.39 6.05
N GLY A 145 16.16 20.66 5.52
CA GLY A 145 16.83 19.56 6.22
C GLY A 145 16.35 18.17 5.79
N HIS A 146 15.24 18.05 5.05
CA HIS A 146 14.64 16.79 4.57
C HIS A 146 15.29 16.24 3.28
N ALA A 147 16.57 16.53 3.06
CA ALA A 147 17.23 16.21 1.80
C ALA A 147 17.76 14.76 1.70
N LEU A 148 17.84 14.04 2.82
CA LEU A 148 18.44 12.71 2.90
C LEU A 148 17.44 11.59 2.63
N ALA A 149 17.95 10.44 2.19
CA ALA A 149 17.16 9.21 2.04
C ALA A 149 16.55 8.79 3.40
N ALA A 150 15.38 8.15 3.35
CA ALA A 150 14.78 7.62 4.57
C ALA A 150 15.44 6.30 4.98
N THR A 151 15.55 6.03 6.28
CA THR A 151 15.94 4.70 6.80
C THR A 151 15.01 3.62 6.24
N GLU A 152 15.57 2.46 5.87
CA GLU A 152 14.83 1.34 5.30
C GLU A 152 13.59 0.98 6.15
N PRO A 153 12.42 0.71 5.53
CA PRO A 153 11.18 0.44 6.25
C PRO A 153 11.30 -0.70 7.26
N ILE A 154 12.04 -1.77 6.94
CA ILE A 154 12.25 -2.92 7.84
C ILE A 154 13.04 -2.53 9.10
N VAL A 155 14.09 -1.71 8.96
CA VAL A 155 14.86 -1.19 10.09
C VAL A 155 14.00 -0.25 10.93
N ARG A 156 13.17 0.57 10.28
CA ARG A 156 12.23 1.48 10.96
C ARG A 156 11.13 0.71 11.71
N ALA A 157 10.62 -0.38 11.13
CA ALA A 157 9.64 -1.25 11.77
C ALA A 157 10.24 -1.96 13.00
N ALA A 158 11.48 -2.45 12.90
CA ALA A 158 12.18 -3.06 14.03
C ALA A 158 12.44 -2.05 15.17
N ILE A 159 12.88 -0.83 14.85
CA ILE A 159 12.99 0.25 15.83
C ILE A 159 11.61 0.58 16.42
N GLY A 160 10.56 0.61 15.60
CA GLY A 160 9.18 0.82 16.02
C GLY A 160 8.70 -0.23 17.01
N SER A 161 9.01 -1.52 16.76
CA SER A 161 8.72 -2.65 17.65
C SER A 161 9.36 -2.45 19.03
N ILE A 162 10.66 -2.11 19.06
CA ILE A 162 11.38 -1.85 20.33
C ILE A 162 10.79 -0.61 21.05
N ARG A 163 10.46 0.44 20.30
CA ARG A 163 9.90 1.69 20.84
C ARG A 163 8.54 1.52 21.51
N LEU A 164 7.75 0.49 21.18
CA LEU A 164 6.47 0.22 21.84
C LEU A 164 6.61 0.01 23.36
N GLU A 165 7.78 -0.40 23.83
CA GLU A 165 8.04 -0.58 25.26
C GLU A 165 8.62 0.67 25.93
N ALA A 166 8.84 1.76 25.20
CA ALA A 166 9.39 2.99 25.74
C ALA A 166 8.48 3.54 26.87
N PRO A 167 9.05 3.99 28.01
CA PRO A 167 10.47 4.20 28.27
C PRO A 167 11.22 3.01 28.92
N ASN A 168 10.65 1.79 28.88
CA ASN A 168 11.22 0.57 29.45
C ASN A 168 11.84 -0.37 28.39
N ASP A 169 12.03 0.14 27.18
CA ASP A 169 12.66 -0.51 26.02
C ASP A 169 14.14 -0.86 26.24
N THR A 170 14.75 -0.39 27.33
CA THR A 170 16.09 -0.79 27.77
C THR A 170 16.19 -2.27 28.09
N SER A 171 15.09 -2.92 28.49
CA SER A 171 15.03 -4.36 28.74
C SER A 171 15.37 -5.19 27.50
N ARG A 172 15.15 -4.66 26.29
CA ARG A 172 15.41 -5.34 25.00
C ARG A 172 16.88 -5.43 24.64
N PHE A 173 17.73 -4.54 25.16
CA PHE A 173 19.13 -4.48 24.73
C PHE A 173 20.17 -4.45 25.85
N LEU A 174 19.80 -4.12 27.09
CA LEU A 174 20.72 -4.16 28.23
C LEU A 174 21.37 -5.53 28.45
N PRO A 175 20.69 -6.68 28.25
CA PRO A 175 21.35 -7.99 28.32
C PRO A 175 22.54 -8.14 27.37
N TYR A 176 22.48 -7.54 26.17
CA TYR A 176 23.60 -7.54 25.23
C TYR A 176 24.75 -6.66 25.71
N TYR A 177 24.45 -5.50 26.34
CA TYR A 177 25.47 -4.65 26.95
C TYR A 177 26.25 -5.37 28.06
N GLU A 178 25.59 -6.12 28.93
CA GLU A 178 26.27 -6.84 30.02
C GLU A 178 27.31 -7.86 29.49
N THR A 179 27.15 -8.37 28.26
CA THR A 179 28.14 -9.28 27.65
C THR A 179 29.44 -8.59 27.19
N ILE A 180 29.40 -7.28 26.95
CA ILE A 180 30.54 -6.49 26.48
C ILE A 180 31.17 -5.63 27.58
N ARG A 181 30.42 -5.32 28.65
CA ARG A 181 30.82 -4.42 29.75
C ARG A 181 32.28 -4.58 30.21
N ASP A 182 32.70 -5.82 30.48
CA ASP A 182 34.03 -6.13 31.03
C ASP A 182 35.06 -6.52 29.95
N LYS A 183 34.72 -6.40 28.66
CA LYS A 183 35.65 -6.67 27.56
C LYS A 183 36.69 -5.56 27.47
N GLU A 184 37.93 -5.94 27.23
CA GLU A 184 39.05 -5.01 27.15
C GLU A 184 39.17 -4.34 25.78
N HIS A 185 39.60 -3.08 25.81
CA HIS A 185 40.13 -2.31 24.68
C HIS A 185 41.41 -1.58 25.12
N ALA A 186 42.06 -0.88 24.19
CA ALA A 186 43.41 -0.32 24.39
C ALA A 186 43.59 0.63 25.61
N THR A 187 42.49 1.16 26.17
CA THR A 187 42.52 2.17 27.24
C THR A 187 41.61 1.82 28.42
N GLY A 188 41.03 0.61 28.48
CA GLY A 188 40.09 0.23 29.55
C GLY A 188 39.07 -0.82 29.13
N THR A 189 37.87 -0.74 29.70
CA THR A 189 36.71 -1.59 29.39
C THR A 189 35.50 -0.75 28.98
N PHE A 190 34.40 -1.41 28.59
CA PHE A 190 33.13 -0.77 28.22
C PHE A 190 32.21 -0.48 29.43
N ALA A 191 32.75 -0.47 30.65
CA ALA A 191 31.98 -0.26 31.87
C ALA A 191 31.38 1.16 31.95
N ASP A 192 30.18 1.29 32.54
CA ASP A 192 29.57 2.60 32.85
C ASP A 192 30.49 3.40 33.79
N PRO A 193 30.98 4.59 33.37
CA PRO A 193 31.81 5.45 34.22
C PRO A 193 31.10 5.95 35.49
N GLY A 194 29.78 5.84 35.56
CA GLY A 194 28.97 6.20 36.72
C GLY A 194 28.26 7.54 36.57
N GLN A 195 27.07 7.66 37.18
CA GLN A 195 26.20 8.85 37.03
C GLN A 195 26.80 10.11 37.67
N GLU A 196 27.70 9.96 38.64
CA GLU A 196 28.45 11.04 39.27
C GLU A 196 29.44 11.73 38.31
N GLN A 197 29.84 11.03 37.24
CA GLN A 197 30.69 11.56 36.18
C GLN A 197 29.88 12.21 35.04
N ASP A 198 28.55 12.11 35.07
CA ASP A 198 27.65 12.69 34.07
C ASP A 198 27.34 14.18 34.37
N ARG A 199 28.22 15.06 33.88
CA ARG A 199 28.15 16.50 34.10
C ARG A 199 27.65 17.25 32.88
N LEU A 200 26.50 17.90 33.02
CA LEU A 200 25.94 18.84 32.06
C LEU A 200 26.18 20.27 32.57
N TYR A 201 26.56 21.19 31.68
CA TYR A 201 26.89 22.57 32.03
C TYR A 201 25.90 23.58 31.42
N LEU A 202 25.59 24.65 32.16
CA LEU A 202 24.80 25.79 31.68
C LEU A 202 25.67 26.72 30.82
N ALA A 203 25.17 27.08 29.64
CA ALA A 203 25.85 27.97 28.71
C ALA A 203 25.61 29.46 29.07
N THR A 204 26.34 29.99 30.05
CA THR A 204 26.24 31.41 30.47
C THR A 204 27.25 32.29 29.76
N GLY A 205 27.21 32.32 28.42
CA GLY A 205 27.65 33.42 27.54
C GLY A 205 29.03 34.11 27.67
N ASN A 206 29.85 33.88 28.72
CA ASN A 206 31.22 34.34 28.98
C ASN A 206 31.71 34.06 30.44
N GLU A 207 30.91 33.46 31.33
CA GLU A 207 31.37 33.01 32.67
C GLU A 207 31.81 31.53 32.68
N ALA A 208 32.40 31.08 33.79
CA ALA A 208 32.76 29.67 33.99
C ALA A 208 31.50 28.80 33.95
N ASP A 209 31.49 27.79 33.07
CA ASP A 209 30.39 26.85 32.91
C ASP A 209 30.00 26.25 34.27
N THR A 210 28.76 26.51 34.69
CA THR A 210 28.26 26.01 35.99
C THR A 210 27.60 24.66 35.77
N PRO A 211 27.97 23.60 36.52
CA PRO A 211 27.36 22.29 36.37
C PRO A 211 25.91 22.31 36.85
N ILE A 212 25.02 21.71 36.05
CA ILE A 212 23.61 21.52 36.40
C ILE A 212 23.49 20.34 37.35
N GLN A 213 22.89 20.57 38.52
CA GLN A 213 22.54 19.48 39.43
C GLN A 213 21.31 18.75 38.89
N ARG A 214 21.46 17.44 38.63
CA ARG A 214 20.38 16.57 38.19
C ARG A 214 20.20 15.42 39.16
N GLU A 215 18.95 15.02 39.40
CA GLU A 215 18.66 13.87 40.25
C GLU A 215 19.23 12.57 39.69
N ARG A 216 19.67 11.68 40.56
CA ARG A 216 20.20 10.37 40.18
C ARG A 216 19.06 9.49 39.64
N ARG A 217 19.26 8.88 38.47
CA ARG A 217 18.32 7.88 37.95
C ARG A 217 18.46 6.57 38.72
N PRO A 218 17.36 5.86 39.00
CA PRO A 218 17.41 4.48 39.46
C PRO A 218 18.23 3.61 38.51
N VAL A 219 18.88 2.56 39.02
CA VAL A 219 19.73 1.66 38.22
C VAL A 219 18.95 1.06 37.04
N SER A 220 17.69 0.67 37.25
CA SER A 220 16.81 0.12 36.20
C SER A 220 16.48 1.09 35.06
N ARG A 221 16.70 2.40 35.26
CA ARG A 221 16.47 3.45 34.26
C ARG A 221 17.74 4.29 34.05
N ARG A 222 18.91 3.73 34.32
CA ARG A 222 20.21 4.42 34.20
C ARG A 222 20.43 4.98 32.80
N THR A 223 20.16 4.14 31.80
CA THR A 223 20.20 4.48 30.38
C THR A 223 18.78 4.50 29.86
N ARG A 224 18.50 5.39 28.90
CA ARG A 224 17.26 5.45 28.12
C ARG A 224 17.55 5.51 26.63
N VAL A 225 16.53 5.22 25.84
CA VAL A 225 16.52 5.47 24.40
C VAL A 225 15.71 6.73 24.11
N TRP A 226 16.24 7.60 23.26
CA TRP A 226 15.58 8.79 22.77
C TRP A 226 15.40 8.68 21.27
N TYR A 227 14.16 8.82 20.83
CA TYR A 227 13.75 8.74 19.44
C TYR A 227 13.49 10.15 18.92
N GLY A 228 14.04 10.47 17.76
CA GLY A 228 13.77 11.77 17.13
C GLY A 228 14.85 12.19 16.13
N PRO A 229 14.75 13.43 15.62
CA PRO A 229 15.66 13.95 14.62
C PRO A 229 17.11 14.03 15.12
N ILE A 230 18.07 13.49 14.36
CA ILE A 230 19.51 13.65 14.65
C ILE A 230 20.12 14.59 13.61
N GLY A 231 20.82 15.62 14.05
CA GLY A 231 21.54 16.53 13.16
C GLY A 231 22.85 15.91 12.68
N SER A 232 23.11 16.03 11.38
CA SER A 232 24.34 15.56 10.73
C SER A 232 25.05 16.71 10.00
N GLY A 233 26.35 16.89 10.26
CA GLY A 233 27.14 17.94 9.62
C GLY A 233 28.64 17.66 9.65
N GLU A 234 29.42 18.46 8.92
CA GLU A 234 30.87 18.26 8.81
C GLU A 234 31.60 18.80 10.06
N LYS A 235 31.01 19.80 10.72
CA LYS A 235 31.66 20.53 11.82
C LYS A 235 31.20 20.02 13.17
N LEU A 236 32.16 19.61 14.00
CA LEU A 236 31.94 19.40 15.43
C LEU A 236 31.63 20.73 16.13
N LEU A 237 30.41 20.88 16.63
CA LEU A 237 29.99 22.05 17.39
C LEU A 237 30.54 21.98 18.81
N LYS A 238 31.35 22.99 19.16
CA LYS A 238 31.91 23.20 20.52
C LYS A 238 31.33 24.44 21.21
N ASN A 239 30.38 25.12 20.56
CA ASN A 239 29.71 26.29 21.09
C ASN A 239 28.31 25.88 21.55
N ALA A 240 28.07 25.95 22.86
CA ALA A 240 26.81 25.52 23.45
C ALA A 240 25.61 26.35 23.00
N GLN A 241 25.77 27.64 22.70
CA GLN A 241 24.70 28.50 22.17
C GLN A 241 24.29 28.04 20.77
N LYS A 242 25.24 27.92 19.83
CA LYS A 242 24.95 27.43 18.47
C LYS A 242 24.35 26.03 18.45
N ARG A 243 24.80 25.16 19.37
CA ARG A 243 24.23 23.82 19.56
C ARG A 243 22.78 23.88 20.04
N ASN A 244 22.47 24.75 21.00
CA ASN A 244 21.09 24.94 21.48
C ASN A 244 20.21 25.58 20.40
N GLU A 245 20.72 26.52 19.61
CA GLU A 245 20.00 27.09 18.47
C GLU A 245 19.60 26.00 17.46
N LEU A 246 20.48 25.06 17.13
CA LEU A 246 20.14 23.94 16.25
C LEU A 246 19.12 22.99 16.88
N ARG A 247 19.29 22.66 18.18
CA ARG A 247 18.34 21.86 18.96
C ARG A 247 16.93 22.46 18.90
N ASP A 248 16.83 23.76 19.13
CA ASP A 248 15.55 24.44 19.28
C ASP A 248 14.91 24.71 17.91
N ARG A 249 15.72 25.08 16.91
CA ARG A 249 15.24 25.36 15.55
C ARG A 249 14.76 24.10 14.82
N TYR A 250 15.46 22.98 14.98
CA TYR A 250 15.21 21.77 14.20
C TYR A 250 14.71 20.59 15.05
N GLY A 251 14.50 20.80 16.35
CA GLY A 251 14.03 19.77 17.28
C GLY A 251 15.05 18.65 17.56
N VAL A 252 16.29 18.75 17.07
CA VAL A 252 17.25 17.64 17.07
C VAL A 252 17.64 17.18 18.48
N ILE A 253 17.69 15.86 18.68
CA ILE A 253 18.06 15.21 19.96
C ILE A 253 19.57 14.93 20.07
N GLY A 254 20.28 14.98 18.95
CA GLY A 254 21.71 14.66 18.87
C GLY A 254 22.40 15.32 17.70
N LEU A 255 23.74 15.39 17.76
CA LEU A 255 24.60 15.83 16.65
C LEU A 255 25.71 14.82 16.39
N GLU A 256 25.86 14.42 15.13
CA GLU A 256 26.88 13.48 14.63
C GLU A 256 27.44 13.94 13.27
N THR A 257 28.44 13.23 12.73
CA THR A 257 29.24 13.75 11.61
C THR A 257 29.29 12.86 10.35
N GLU A 258 28.59 11.73 10.30
CA GLU A 258 28.75 10.74 9.22
C GLU A 258 27.48 10.42 8.44
N ALA A 259 26.30 10.64 9.03
CA ALA A 259 25.05 10.12 8.49
C ALA A 259 24.62 10.78 7.18
N ALA A 260 24.80 12.10 7.03
CA ALA A 260 24.49 12.82 5.79
C ALA A 260 25.32 12.31 4.59
N GLY A 261 26.58 11.95 4.82
CA GLY A 261 27.43 11.36 3.80
C GLY A 261 27.03 9.93 3.45
N THR A 262 26.72 9.13 4.47
CA THR A 262 26.37 7.71 4.35
C THR A 262 25.03 7.51 3.65
N MET A 263 23.98 8.22 4.08
CA MET A 263 22.61 8.08 3.57
C MET A 263 22.44 8.42 2.10
N ASN A 264 23.32 9.27 1.55
CA ASN A 264 23.34 9.55 0.11
C ASN A 264 23.78 8.34 -0.74
N ARG A 265 24.36 7.32 -0.12
CA ARG A 265 24.88 6.12 -0.81
C ARG A 265 24.09 4.87 -0.42
N ILE A 266 23.92 4.65 0.88
CA ILE A 266 23.22 3.50 1.48
C ILE A 266 22.19 4.04 2.48
N PRO A 267 20.90 3.71 2.36
CA PRO A 267 19.92 4.00 3.39
C PRO A 267 20.29 3.28 4.68
N VAL A 268 20.55 4.03 5.76
CA VAL A 268 21.02 3.48 7.04
C VAL A 268 20.07 3.80 8.19
N GLY A 269 19.92 2.89 9.14
CA GLY A 269 19.43 3.24 10.48
C GLY A 269 20.52 3.96 11.26
N VAL A 270 20.24 5.10 11.89
CA VAL A 270 21.24 5.86 12.67
C VAL A 270 21.03 5.63 14.16
N ILE A 271 22.02 4.98 14.78
CA ILE A 271 22.02 4.66 16.21
C ILE A 271 23.27 5.28 16.83
N ARG A 272 23.07 6.11 17.85
CA ARG A 272 24.15 6.88 18.48
C ARG A 272 24.15 6.75 19.99
N GLY A 273 25.27 6.39 20.58
CA GLY A 273 25.49 6.49 22.01
C GLY A 273 25.93 7.90 22.39
N VAL A 274 25.35 8.47 23.43
CA VAL A 274 25.71 9.81 23.90
C VAL A 274 27.03 9.76 24.68
N CYS A 275 28.10 10.39 24.18
CA CYS A 275 29.39 10.44 24.88
C CYS A 275 29.85 11.85 25.29
N TYR A 276 29.15 12.90 24.85
CA TYR A 276 29.34 14.28 25.31
C TYR A 276 28.08 15.12 24.98
N TYR A 277 28.06 16.40 25.37
CA TYR A 277 26.91 17.30 25.20
C TYR A 277 27.09 18.40 24.13
N GLY A 278 28.09 18.30 23.26
CA GLY A 278 28.34 19.34 22.25
C GLY A 278 28.83 20.67 22.83
N ASP A 279 29.53 20.62 23.96
CA ASP A 279 30.14 21.78 24.63
C ASP A 279 31.68 21.67 24.69
N ARG A 280 32.31 22.59 25.42
CA ARG A 280 33.78 22.63 25.60
C ARG A 280 34.32 21.54 26.52
N HIS A 281 33.46 20.82 27.24
CA HIS A 281 33.81 19.85 28.30
C HIS A 281 33.77 18.39 27.81
N LYS A 282 34.37 18.10 26.65
CA LYS A 282 34.40 16.74 26.08
C LYS A 282 35.24 15.78 26.95
N ASN A 283 34.59 14.79 27.57
CA ASN A 283 35.25 13.67 28.23
C ASN A 283 35.29 12.45 27.30
N LYS A 284 36.48 11.86 27.09
CA LYS A 284 36.65 10.66 26.26
C LYS A 284 36.32 9.35 26.99
N GLU A 285 36.24 9.36 28.32
CA GLU A 285 35.94 8.16 29.14
C GLU A 285 34.55 7.58 28.86
N TRP A 286 33.61 8.42 28.43
CA TRP A 286 32.25 8.00 28.08
C TRP A 286 32.14 7.34 26.71
N GLN A 287 33.14 7.49 25.85
CA GLN A 287 33.08 7.03 24.47
C GLN A 287 32.97 5.49 24.33
N PRO A 288 33.75 4.67 25.07
CA PRO A 288 33.57 3.22 25.04
C PRO A 288 32.18 2.81 25.50
N TYR A 289 31.73 3.28 26.67
CA TYR A 289 30.40 2.94 27.20
C TYR A 289 29.28 3.32 26.22
N ALA A 290 29.30 4.53 25.68
CA ALA A 290 28.34 4.98 24.68
C ALA A 290 28.35 4.11 23.41
N ALA A 291 29.52 3.75 22.89
CA ALA A 291 29.65 2.87 21.73
C ALA A 291 29.08 1.47 22.00
N ALA A 292 29.31 0.92 23.21
CA ALA A 292 28.74 -0.35 23.62
C ALA A 292 27.20 -0.31 23.73
N MET A 293 26.63 0.78 24.28
CA MET A 293 25.17 0.94 24.37
C MET A 293 24.51 1.02 22.98
N ALA A 294 25.12 1.79 22.05
CA ALA A 294 24.66 1.86 20.67
C ALA A 294 24.75 0.49 19.97
N ALA A 295 25.85 -0.24 20.19
CA ALA A 295 26.04 -1.58 19.62
C ALA A 295 25.05 -2.60 20.18
N ALA A 296 24.77 -2.55 21.49
CA ALA A 296 23.77 -3.39 22.13
C ALA A 296 22.36 -3.14 21.57
N TYR A 297 21.97 -1.86 21.40
CA TYR A 297 20.69 -1.51 20.77
C TYR A 297 20.62 -2.00 19.31
N THR A 298 21.73 -1.90 18.57
CA THR A 298 21.82 -2.41 17.19
C THR A 298 21.61 -3.93 17.13
N LYS A 299 22.15 -4.69 18.10
CA LYS A 299 21.90 -6.13 18.20
C LYS A 299 20.43 -6.44 18.48
N ALA A 300 19.75 -5.62 19.28
CA ALA A 300 18.30 -5.74 19.48
C ALA A 300 17.51 -5.47 18.20
N ILE A 301 17.86 -4.45 17.40
CA ILE A 301 17.25 -4.23 16.08
C ILE A 301 17.38 -5.47 15.20
N LEU A 302 18.58 -6.05 15.13
CA LEU A 302 18.82 -7.22 14.27
C LEU A 302 18.18 -8.50 14.79
N TYR A 303 17.88 -8.58 16.09
CA TYR A 303 17.08 -9.65 16.68
C TYR A 303 15.61 -9.57 16.23
N GLU A 304 15.03 -8.36 16.20
CA GLU A 304 13.65 -8.15 15.73
C GLU A 304 13.50 -8.47 14.23
N ILE A 305 14.55 -8.24 13.44
CA ILE A 305 14.59 -8.58 12.01
C ILE A 305 15.06 -10.02 11.86
N THR A 306 14.26 -11.04 12.17
CA THR A 306 14.73 -12.44 12.03
C THR A 306 14.70 -12.88 10.55
N PRO A 307 15.83 -13.30 9.94
CA PRO A 307 15.83 -13.83 8.58
C PRO A 307 15.18 -15.22 8.55
N ALA A 308 14.50 -15.57 7.46
CA ALA A 308 13.66 -16.76 7.30
C ALA A 308 14.39 -18.13 7.42
N THR A 309 15.67 -18.16 7.80
CA THR A 309 16.48 -19.37 7.97
C THR A 309 17.50 -19.24 9.10
N ARG A 310 17.16 -19.76 10.29
CA ARG A 310 18.07 -20.54 11.17
C ARG A 310 17.39 -21.11 12.43
N GLU A 311 16.14 -21.57 12.38
CA GLU A 311 15.62 -22.46 13.43
C GLU A 311 16.09 -23.91 13.20
N ALA A 312 17.38 -24.15 13.42
CA ALA A 312 17.91 -25.46 13.78
C ALA A 312 19.38 -25.32 14.21
N GLN A 313 19.65 -24.70 15.36
CA GLN A 313 20.85 -24.96 16.17
C GLN A 313 20.82 -24.17 17.48
N VAL A 314 20.13 -24.71 18.50
CA VAL A 314 20.53 -24.56 19.90
C VAL A 314 20.71 -25.97 20.46
N PRO A 315 21.81 -26.27 21.18
CA PRO A 315 22.12 -27.63 21.62
C PRO A 315 21.22 -28.00 22.80
N ARG A 316 20.48 -29.11 22.67
CA ARG A 316 20.00 -29.86 23.84
C ARG A 316 20.84 -31.12 23.94
N ASP A 317 21.59 -31.20 25.03
CA ASP A 317 22.40 -32.36 25.37
C ASP A 317 21.55 -33.64 25.49
N ALA A 318 21.96 -34.63 24.68
CA ALA A 318 21.83 -36.09 24.81
C ALA A 318 20.45 -36.79 24.60
N PRO A 319 20.43 -38.06 24.12
CA PRO A 319 21.36 -38.74 23.22
C PRO A 319 20.69 -39.36 21.96
N THR A 320 21.46 -39.34 20.88
CA THR A 320 21.47 -40.23 19.69
C THR A 320 20.34 -41.24 19.50
N GLU A 321 19.54 -41.03 18.43
CA GLU A 321 19.10 -42.11 17.54
C GLU A 321 19.15 -41.64 16.07
N SER A 322 19.41 -42.61 15.20
CA SER A 322 19.92 -42.53 13.83
C SER A 322 19.09 -41.72 12.83
N LYS A 323 19.80 -40.90 12.03
CA LYS A 323 19.34 -40.40 10.73
C LYS A 323 19.15 -41.57 9.77
N ASP A 324 17.93 -41.77 9.30
CA ASP A 324 17.62 -42.24 7.94
C ASP A 324 16.11 -42.08 7.67
N SER A 325 15.70 -40.88 7.24
CA SER A 325 14.44 -40.64 6.51
C SER A 325 14.55 -39.28 5.80
N PRO A 326 14.15 -39.15 4.51
CA PRO A 326 14.18 -37.88 3.78
C PRO A 326 13.18 -36.88 4.39
N PRO A 327 13.43 -35.55 4.28
CA PRO A 327 12.55 -34.54 4.86
C PRO A 327 11.18 -34.59 4.17
N GLN A 328 10.13 -34.86 4.95
CA GLN A 328 8.75 -34.69 4.50
C GLN A 328 8.50 -33.19 4.28
N SER A 329 8.18 -32.80 3.04
CA SER A 329 7.82 -31.42 2.70
C SER A 329 6.52 -31.04 3.41
N GLN A 330 6.57 -30.05 4.30
CA GLN A 330 5.39 -29.49 4.94
C GLN A 330 4.51 -28.82 3.87
N ALA A 331 3.21 -29.10 3.88
CA ALA A 331 2.29 -28.59 2.86
C ALA A 331 2.08 -27.08 2.97
N CYS A 332 2.14 -26.37 1.85
CA CYS A 332 1.99 -24.92 1.79
C CYS A 332 0.51 -24.50 1.91
N ARG A 333 0.22 -23.41 2.63
CA ARG A 333 -1.11 -22.82 2.80
C ARG A 333 -1.06 -21.35 2.42
N ALA A 334 -1.57 -21.03 1.25
CA ALA A 334 -1.59 -19.69 0.69
C ALA A 334 -3.04 -19.33 0.30
N ILE A 335 -3.88 -19.03 1.30
CA ILE A 335 -5.28 -18.64 1.12
C ILE A 335 -5.44 -17.22 1.67
N HIS A 336 -5.96 -16.30 0.86
CA HIS A 336 -6.11 -14.88 1.24
C HIS A 336 -7.27 -14.61 2.19
N PHE A 337 -8.24 -15.50 2.29
CA PHE A 337 -9.49 -15.27 3.03
C PHE A 337 -9.57 -16.15 4.26
N PRO A 338 -10.04 -15.64 5.42
CA PRO A 338 -10.38 -16.47 6.56
C PRO A 338 -11.52 -17.42 6.24
N ARG A 339 -11.63 -18.50 7.02
CA ARG A 339 -12.78 -19.40 6.93
C ARG A 339 -14.04 -18.62 7.27
N ASN A 340 -15.08 -18.77 6.46
CA ASN A 340 -16.39 -18.19 6.75
C ASN A 340 -17.14 -19.10 7.74
N ASP A 341 -17.27 -18.64 8.98
CA ASP A 341 -17.97 -19.37 10.05
C ASP A 341 -19.51 -19.32 9.90
N ASP A 342 -20.04 -18.32 9.21
CA ASP A 342 -21.47 -18.16 8.90
C ASP A 342 -21.87 -18.87 7.58
N PHE A 343 -21.01 -19.75 7.07
CA PHE A 343 -21.25 -20.44 5.80
C PHE A 343 -22.42 -21.42 5.90
N VAL A 344 -23.50 -21.13 5.16
CA VAL A 344 -24.60 -22.08 4.96
C VAL A 344 -24.19 -23.15 3.96
N GLN A 345 -24.07 -24.39 4.44
CA GLN A 345 -23.70 -25.52 3.60
C GLN A 345 -24.73 -25.77 2.49
N ARG A 346 -24.24 -25.85 1.25
CA ARG A 346 -25.04 -26.19 0.07
C ARG A 346 -24.64 -27.57 -0.43
N SER A 347 -25.09 -28.60 0.31
CA SER A 347 -24.61 -29.99 0.22
C SER A 347 -24.56 -30.54 -1.21
N ALA A 348 -25.58 -30.24 -2.04
CA ALA A 348 -25.62 -30.69 -3.43
C ALA A 348 -24.44 -30.18 -4.27
N PHE A 349 -23.96 -28.95 -4.02
CA PHE A 349 -22.77 -28.41 -4.69
C PHE A 349 -21.50 -28.99 -4.09
N SER A 350 -21.40 -29.11 -2.76
CA SER A 350 -20.23 -29.71 -2.10
C SER A 350 -20.00 -31.15 -2.56
N GLU A 351 -21.06 -31.97 -2.62
CA GLU A 351 -21.01 -33.34 -3.15
C GLU A 351 -20.59 -33.38 -4.63
N HIS A 352 -21.07 -32.42 -5.43
CA HIS A 352 -20.71 -32.36 -6.85
C HIS A 352 -19.25 -31.93 -7.06
N ILE A 353 -18.76 -30.98 -6.25
CA ILE A 353 -17.35 -30.59 -6.21
C ILE A 353 -16.50 -31.79 -5.84
N ASP A 354 -16.85 -32.50 -4.76
CA ASP A 354 -16.09 -33.66 -4.28
C ASP A 354 -16.10 -34.83 -5.28
N LYS A 355 -17.19 -34.98 -6.04
CA LYS A 355 -17.28 -35.95 -7.13
C LYS A 355 -16.36 -35.62 -8.30
N LEU A 356 -16.24 -34.35 -8.67
CA LEU A 356 -15.40 -33.91 -9.80
C LEU A 356 -13.93 -33.74 -9.41
N LEU A 357 -13.68 -33.31 -8.17
CA LEU A 357 -12.38 -33.01 -7.60
C LEU A 357 -12.15 -33.85 -6.32
N PRO A 358 -12.12 -35.18 -6.42
CA PRO A 358 -11.86 -36.03 -5.26
C PRO A 358 -10.40 -35.85 -4.78
N PRO A 359 -10.11 -36.14 -3.50
CA PRO A 359 -8.74 -36.31 -3.01
C PRO A 359 -8.08 -37.49 -3.74
N SER A 360 -7.43 -37.21 -4.87
CA SER A 360 -6.91 -38.22 -5.79
C SER A 360 -5.48 -37.88 -6.21
N THR A 361 -4.76 -38.90 -6.69
CA THR A 361 -3.40 -38.79 -7.20
C THR A 361 -3.36 -38.47 -8.70
N GLU A 362 -4.46 -37.97 -9.26
CA GLU A 362 -4.52 -37.55 -10.66
C GLU A 362 -4.79 -36.06 -10.76
N TYR A 363 -4.35 -35.46 -11.87
CA TYR A 363 -4.69 -34.09 -12.19
C TYR A 363 -6.18 -33.94 -12.50
N GLN A 364 -6.86 -33.03 -11.81
CA GLN A 364 -8.28 -32.75 -11.98
C GLN A 364 -8.51 -31.23 -12.07
N SER A 365 -9.45 -30.80 -12.91
CA SER A 365 -9.82 -29.39 -13.06
C SER A 365 -11.34 -29.23 -13.15
N ALA A 366 -11.94 -28.25 -12.47
CA ALA A 366 -13.38 -27.99 -12.56
C ALA A 366 -13.67 -26.51 -12.36
N ALA A 367 -14.83 -26.04 -12.82
CA ALA A 367 -15.21 -24.64 -12.74
C ALA A 367 -16.56 -24.45 -12.08
N LEU A 368 -16.65 -23.54 -11.10
CA LEU A 368 -17.89 -23.00 -10.59
C LEU A 368 -18.26 -21.76 -11.42
N TRP A 369 -19.42 -21.78 -12.07
CA TRP A 369 -19.87 -20.63 -12.85
C TRP A 369 -21.31 -20.23 -12.57
N GLY A 370 -21.64 -18.96 -12.73
CA GLY A 370 -22.98 -18.43 -12.46
C GLY A 370 -23.01 -16.97 -12.07
N LEU A 371 -24.20 -16.45 -11.78
CA LEU A 371 -24.44 -15.03 -11.50
C LEU A 371 -23.55 -14.46 -10.37
N GLY A 372 -23.22 -13.17 -10.45
CA GLY A 372 -22.55 -12.46 -9.36
C GLY A 372 -23.38 -12.55 -8.06
N GLY A 373 -22.71 -12.70 -6.92
CA GLY A 373 -23.37 -12.82 -5.61
C GLY A 373 -24.02 -14.18 -5.31
N SER A 374 -23.89 -15.19 -6.18
CA SER A 374 -24.44 -16.54 -5.96
C SER A 374 -23.66 -17.44 -4.98
N GLY A 375 -22.51 -16.97 -4.48
CA GLY A 375 -21.70 -17.70 -3.50
C GLY A 375 -20.61 -18.63 -4.08
N LYS A 376 -20.19 -18.44 -5.34
CA LYS A 376 -19.12 -19.25 -5.98
C LYS A 376 -17.81 -19.23 -5.18
N THR A 377 -17.30 -18.04 -4.86
CA THR A 377 -16.09 -17.84 -4.04
C THR A 377 -16.22 -18.51 -2.68
N GLN A 378 -17.40 -18.46 -2.05
CA GLN A 378 -17.66 -19.10 -0.75
C GLN A 378 -17.65 -20.64 -0.85
N LEU A 379 -18.19 -21.22 -1.92
CA LEU A 379 -18.11 -22.66 -2.19
C LEU A 379 -16.67 -23.11 -2.48
N ALA A 380 -15.89 -22.31 -3.22
CA ALA A 380 -14.49 -22.59 -3.47
C ALA A 380 -13.64 -22.48 -2.19
N LEU A 381 -13.94 -21.51 -1.33
CA LEU A 381 -13.28 -21.30 -0.04
C LEU A 381 -13.59 -22.44 0.94
N ASP A 382 -14.85 -22.88 1.03
CA ASP A 382 -15.21 -24.08 1.80
C ASP A 382 -14.44 -25.31 1.32
N TYR A 383 -14.39 -25.55 0.01
CA TYR A 383 -13.61 -26.64 -0.57
C TYR A 383 -12.11 -26.53 -0.23
N ALA A 384 -11.50 -25.35 -0.38
CA ALA A 384 -10.10 -25.10 -0.06
C ALA A 384 -9.79 -25.43 1.41
N TYR A 385 -10.60 -24.95 2.35
CA TYR A 385 -10.43 -25.24 3.78
C TYR A 385 -10.68 -26.71 4.14
N ARG A 386 -11.61 -27.41 3.47
CA ARG A 386 -11.78 -28.86 3.63
C ARG A 386 -10.54 -29.63 3.15
N ARG A 387 -9.87 -29.16 2.08
CA ARG A 387 -8.61 -29.76 1.61
C ARG A 387 -7.43 -29.47 2.54
N CYS A 388 -7.47 -28.37 3.31
CA CYS A 388 -6.45 -28.09 4.33
C CYS A 388 -6.39 -29.12 5.46
N SER A 389 -7.47 -29.88 5.71
CA SER A 389 -7.50 -30.97 6.70
C SER A 389 -6.52 -32.10 6.38
N ASP A 390 -6.08 -32.22 5.12
CA ASP A 390 -5.00 -33.13 4.74
C ASP A 390 -3.64 -32.41 4.92
N PRO A 391 -2.79 -32.84 5.89
CA PRO A 391 -1.54 -32.18 6.20
C PRO A 391 -0.50 -32.25 5.06
N THR A 392 -0.74 -33.08 4.04
CA THR A 392 0.17 -33.24 2.89
C THR A 392 -0.28 -32.45 1.66
N CYS A 393 -1.55 -32.03 1.59
CA CYS A 393 -2.10 -31.33 0.43
C CYS A 393 -1.86 -29.83 0.53
N SER A 394 -1.03 -29.24 -0.33
CA SER A 394 -0.85 -27.78 -0.40
C SER A 394 -2.10 -27.09 -0.98
N VAL A 395 -2.47 -25.92 -0.48
CA VAL A 395 -3.65 -25.18 -0.97
C VAL A 395 -3.25 -23.74 -1.25
N LEU A 396 -3.47 -23.30 -2.49
CA LEU A 396 -3.00 -22.04 -3.04
C LEU A 396 -4.18 -21.32 -3.70
N TRP A 397 -4.28 -20.01 -3.48
CA TRP A 397 -5.38 -19.17 -3.97
C TRP A 397 -4.83 -18.02 -4.80
N VAL A 398 -5.40 -17.79 -5.98
CA VAL A 398 -4.97 -16.75 -6.91
C VAL A 398 -6.17 -16.09 -7.57
N HIS A 399 -6.14 -14.76 -7.63
CA HIS A 399 -7.09 -13.95 -8.38
C HIS A 399 -6.75 -14.00 -9.88
N ALA A 400 -7.77 -14.27 -10.69
CA ALA A 400 -7.68 -14.53 -12.11
C ALA A 400 -8.43 -13.47 -12.95
N ASP A 401 -8.63 -12.28 -12.40
CA ASP A 401 -9.38 -11.18 -13.02
C ASP A 401 -8.50 -10.24 -13.88
N SER A 402 -7.19 -10.19 -13.65
CA SER A 402 -6.21 -9.45 -14.46
C SER A 402 -4.80 -10.05 -14.37
N GLU A 403 -3.91 -9.70 -15.31
CA GLU A 403 -2.49 -10.11 -15.26
C GLU A 403 -1.78 -9.59 -14.01
N THR A 404 -2.10 -8.37 -13.59
CA THR A 404 -1.48 -7.72 -12.42
C THR A 404 -1.84 -8.45 -11.13
N SER A 405 -3.13 -8.75 -10.91
CA SER A 405 -3.57 -9.46 -9.70
C SER A 405 -3.03 -10.89 -9.66
N PHE A 406 -2.99 -11.57 -10.80
CA PHE A 406 -2.39 -12.89 -10.94
C PHE A 406 -0.89 -12.90 -10.59
N ALA A 407 -0.12 -11.94 -11.11
CA ALA A 407 1.32 -11.83 -10.83
C ALA A 407 1.60 -11.47 -9.36
N GLN A 408 0.77 -10.62 -8.74
CA GLN A 408 0.89 -10.27 -7.32
C GLN A 408 0.66 -11.49 -6.42
N ASP A 409 -0.39 -12.27 -6.68
CA ASP A 409 -0.68 -13.48 -5.90
C ASP A 409 0.37 -14.57 -6.14
N TYR A 410 0.89 -14.70 -7.36
CA TYR A 410 2.04 -15.58 -7.64
C TYR A 410 3.32 -15.13 -6.94
N LYS A 411 3.56 -13.82 -6.82
CA LYS A 411 4.68 -13.28 -6.04
C LYS A 411 4.53 -13.60 -4.55
N TRP A 412 3.31 -13.52 -4.04
CA TRP A 412 3.01 -13.89 -2.67
C TRP A 412 3.17 -15.40 -2.43
N ILE A 413 2.69 -16.24 -3.36
CA ILE A 413 2.90 -17.70 -3.33
C ILE A 413 4.39 -18.04 -3.43
N ALA A 414 5.15 -17.35 -4.28
CA ALA A 414 6.60 -17.55 -4.40
C ALA A 414 7.31 -17.38 -3.06
N ARG A 415 6.98 -16.32 -2.30
CA ARG A 415 7.49 -16.09 -0.95
C ARG A 415 7.12 -17.23 0.00
N LYS A 416 5.86 -17.68 -0.02
CA LYS A 416 5.37 -18.82 0.79
C LYS A 416 6.06 -20.14 0.46
N LEU A 417 6.43 -20.34 -0.81
CA LEU A 417 7.19 -21.50 -1.30
C LEU A 417 8.71 -21.32 -1.18
N SER A 418 9.17 -20.21 -0.57
CA SER A 418 10.59 -19.86 -0.43
C SER A 418 11.36 -19.85 -1.77
N LEU A 419 10.70 -19.41 -2.83
CA LEU A 419 11.32 -19.10 -4.13
C LEU A 419 12.04 -17.74 -4.06
N ALA A 420 12.97 -17.49 -4.98
CA ALA A 420 13.80 -16.28 -4.97
C ALA A 420 12.95 -15.00 -5.13
N ASP A 421 13.23 -13.99 -4.30
CA ASP A 421 12.46 -12.75 -4.19
C ASP A 421 12.67 -11.76 -5.37
N ASP A 422 13.68 -11.99 -6.20
CA ASP A 422 14.03 -11.18 -7.37
C ASP A 422 13.32 -11.62 -8.66
N LEU A 423 12.52 -12.69 -8.58
CA LEU A 423 11.75 -13.17 -9.72
C LEU A 423 10.61 -12.18 -10.04
N GLU A 424 10.57 -11.71 -11.28
CA GLU A 424 9.52 -10.82 -11.80
C GLU A 424 9.02 -11.32 -13.16
N GLY A 425 7.81 -10.88 -13.55
CA GLY A 425 7.20 -11.16 -14.85
C GLY A 425 7.09 -12.66 -15.15
N GLU A 426 7.32 -13.06 -16.40
CA GLU A 426 7.20 -14.47 -16.83
C GLU A 426 8.11 -15.44 -16.06
N LYS A 427 9.28 -14.98 -15.60
CA LYS A 427 10.21 -15.83 -14.83
C LYS A 427 9.62 -16.21 -13.48
N LEU A 428 8.98 -15.27 -12.80
CA LEU A 428 8.22 -15.52 -11.58
C LEU A 428 7.09 -16.51 -11.85
N LEU A 429 6.27 -16.23 -12.87
CA LEU A 429 5.12 -17.07 -13.20
C LEU A 429 5.54 -18.51 -13.52
N SER A 430 6.60 -18.68 -14.29
CA SER A 430 7.17 -19.98 -14.64
C SER A 430 7.78 -20.71 -13.43
N ALA A 431 8.48 -20.00 -12.54
CA ALA A 431 9.09 -20.61 -11.36
C ALA A 431 8.06 -21.12 -10.37
N VAL A 432 7.03 -20.31 -10.10
CA VAL A 432 5.91 -20.69 -9.22
C VAL A 432 5.17 -21.89 -9.80
N ARG A 433 4.82 -21.85 -11.09
CA ARG A 433 4.20 -22.98 -11.78
C ARG A 433 4.99 -24.28 -11.59
N LYS A 434 6.30 -24.24 -11.91
CA LYS A 434 7.18 -25.41 -11.81
C LYS A 434 7.29 -25.94 -10.39
N HIS A 435 7.34 -25.05 -9.40
CA HIS A 435 7.40 -25.47 -8.00
C HIS A 435 6.08 -26.09 -7.54
N ILE A 436 4.93 -25.56 -7.96
CA ILE A 436 3.64 -26.17 -7.63
C ILE A 436 3.57 -27.59 -8.21
N GLU A 437 4.06 -27.79 -9.43
CA GLU A 437 4.12 -29.11 -10.09
C GLU A 437 5.02 -30.13 -9.38
N THR A 438 5.97 -29.71 -8.53
CA THR A 438 6.81 -30.64 -7.74
C THR A 438 6.18 -31.06 -6.40
N LEU A 439 5.08 -30.42 -5.98
CA LEU A 439 4.39 -30.76 -4.74
C LEU A 439 3.66 -32.11 -4.87
N SER A 440 3.71 -32.91 -3.80
CA SER A 440 3.13 -34.26 -3.76
C SER A 440 1.60 -34.27 -3.90
N GLN A 441 0.93 -33.28 -3.33
CA GLN A 441 -0.48 -32.99 -3.53
C GLN A 441 -0.71 -31.49 -3.41
N TRP A 442 -1.51 -30.93 -4.31
CA TRP A 442 -1.81 -29.50 -4.31
C TRP A 442 -3.19 -29.17 -4.90
N VAL A 443 -3.75 -28.06 -4.43
CA VAL A 443 -4.98 -27.44 -4.93
C VAL A 443 -4.66 -25.99 -5.26
N LEU A 444 -4.95 -25.57 -6.50
CA LEU A 444 -4.90 -24.18 -6.93
C LEU A 444 -6.32 -23.69 -7.20
N VAL A 445 -6.76 -22.66 -6.48
CA VAL A 445 -8.02 -21.97 -6.74
C VAL A 445 -7.74 -20.72 -7.58
N LEU A 446 -8.39 -20.62 -8.74
CA LEU A 446 -8.37 -19.46 -9.64
C LEU A 446 -9.71 -18.73 -9.55
N ASP A 447 -9.77 -17.68 -8.73
CA ASP A 447 -11.01 -16.96 -8.43
C ASP A 447 -11.23 -15.78 -9.38
N ASN A 448 -12.49 -15.53 -9.77
CA ASN A 448 -12.91 -14.45 -10.67
C ASN A 448 -12.27 -14.47 -12.08
N ALA A 449 -12.09 -15.66 -12.67
CA ALA A 449 -11.67 -15.85 -14.05
C ALA A 449 -12.77 -15.47 -15.06
N ASP A 450 -13.18 -14.20 -15.06
CA ASP A 450 -14.26 -13.67 -15.89
C ASP A 450 -13.79 -13.30 -17.30
N ASP A 451 -12.56 -12.82 -17.45
CA ASP A 451 -11.96 -12.54 -18.75
C ASP A 451 -11.18 -13.75 -19.26
N LEU A 452 -11.91 -14.65 -19.94
CA LEU A 452 -11.32 -15.88 -20.47
C LEU A 452 -10.28 -15.63 -21.58
N ALA A 453 -10.19 -14.42 -22.12
CA ALA A 453 -9.17 -14.08 -23.11
C ALA A 453 -7.74 -14.12 -22.53
N LEU A 454 -7.60 -13.85 -21.23
CA LEU A 454 -6.33 -14.00 -20.48
C LEU A 454 -5.81 -15.44 -20.48
N PHE A 455 -6.69 -16.42 -20.70
CA PHE A 455 -6.40 -17.85 -20.69
C PHE A 455 -6.59 -18.48 -22.08
N GLY A 456 -6.40 -17.70 -23.14
CA GLY A 456 -6.40 -18.18 -24.52
C GLY A 456 -7.77 -18.43 -25.14
N VAL A 457 -8.88 -18.16 -24.44
CA VAL A 457 -10.25 -18.38 -24.95
C VAL A 457 -10.75 -17.14 -25.70
N ARG A 458 -10.38 -17.05 -26.99
CA ARG A 458 -10.65 -15.86 -27.82
C ARG A 458 -11.99 -15.92 -28.57
N ARG A 459 -12.56 -14.74 -28.88
CA ARG A 459 -13.70 -14.59 -29.81
C ARG A 459 -13.18 -14.18 -31.18
N GLY A 460 -13.18 -15.12 -32.13
CA GLY A 460 -12.90 -14.85 -33.55
C GLY A 460 -11.40 -14.64 -33.88
N PRO A 461 -11.07 -14.48 -35.18
CA PRO A 461 -9.69 -14.22 -35.62
C PRO A 461 -9.33 -12.76 -35.32
N SER A 462 -8.29 -12.52 -34.51
CA SER A 462 -7.82 -11.17 -34.16
C SER A 462 -6.31 -11.04 -34.33
N THR A 463 -5.88 -9.91 -34.91
CA THR A 463 -4.51 -9.58 -35.36
C THR A 463 -3.76 -8.59 -34.46
N ALA A 464 -4.10 -8.44 -33.17
CA ALA A 464 -3.33 -7.59 -32.27
C ALA A 464 -2.17 -8.37 -31.59
N GLU A 465 -1.03 -7.71 -31.34
CA GLU A 465 -0.01 -8.22 -30.42
C GLU A 465 -0.58 -8.16 -28.99
N PHE A 466 -0.66 -9.30 -28.32
CA PHE A 466 -1.27 -9.44 -27.00
C PHE A 466 -0.21 -9.77 -25.94
N GLY A 467 -0.54 -9.44 -24.67
CA GLY A 467 0.24 -9.83 -23.49
C GLY A 467 0.30 -11.36 -23.29
N PRO A 468 1.04 -11.81 -22.25
CA PRO A 468 1.31 -13.23 -22.03
C PRO A 468 0.02 -14.03 -21.78
N ASP A 469 -0.08 -15.21 -22.41
CA ASP A 469 -1.20 -16.14 -22.18
C ASP A 469 -1.02 -16.80 -20.80
N LEU A 470 -1.91 -16.48 -19.86
CA LEU A 470 -1.80 -16.99 -18.49
C LEU A 470 -2.04 -18.50 -18.39
N SER A 471 -2.65 -19.11 -19.41
CA SER A 471 -2.86 -20.56 -19.44
C SER A 471 -1.56 -21.38 -19.46
N ASP A 472 -0.45 -20.76 -19.86
CA ASP A 472 0.88 -21.35 -19.82
C ASP A 472 1.51 -21.34 -18.42
N TYR A 473 0.97 -20.55 -17.49
CA TYR A 473 1.47 -20.47 -16.12
C TYR A 473 0.64 -21.27 -15.12
N ILE A 474 -0.45 -21.89 -15.58
CA ILE A 474 -1.26 -22.77 -14.76
C ILE A 474 -0.56 -24.13 -14.64
N PRO A 475 -0.31 -24.63 -13.41
CA PRO A 475 0.32 -25.92 -13.17
C PRO A 475 -0.40 -27.08 -13.88
N ARG A 476 0.37 -27.90 -14.58
CA ARG A 476 -0.06 -29.14 -15.23
C ARG A 476 0.90 -30.25 -14.77
N GLY A 477 0.48 -30.99 -13.74
CA GLY A 477 1.24 -32.09 -13.15
C GLY A 477 0.58 -33.44 -13.35
N ALA A 478 1.25 -34.52 -12.91
CA ALA A 478 0.62 -35.85 -12.83
C ALA A 478 -0.45 -35.91 -11.72
N VAL A 479 -0.27 -35.09 -10.68
CA VAL A 479 -1.13 -34.92 -9.50
C VAL A 479 -1.55 -33.44 -9.41
N GLY A 480 -2.74 -33.16 -8.86
CA GLY A 480 -3.13 -31.79 -8.51
C GLY A 480 -4.57 -31.43 -8.86
N THR A 481 -5.09 -30.38 -8.25
CA THR A 481 -6.45 -29.89 -8.47
C THR A 481 -6.43 -28.43 -8.89
N VAL A 482 -7.12 -28.06 -9.96
CA VAL A 482 -7.42 -26.66 -10.29
C VAL A 482 -8.93 -26.42 -10.16
N LEU A 483 -9.33 -25.49 -9.29
CA LEU A 483 -10.73 -25.07 -9.14
C LEU A 483 -10.87 -23.63 -9.63
N TRP A 484 -11.73 -23.42 -10.62
CA TRP A 484 -11.99 -22.10 -11.18
C TRP A 484 -13.29 -21.53 -10.64
N THR A 485 -13.38 -20.20 -10.50
CA THR A 485 -14.65 -19.50 -10.38
C THR A 485 -14.80 -18.46 -11.49
N SER A 486 -16.00 -18.35 -12.07
CA SER A 486 -16.26 -17.38 -13.14
C SER A 486 -17.74 -17.01 -13.22
N ARG A 487 -18.07 -15.86 -13.80
CA ARG A 487 -19.42 -15.51 -14.25
C ARG A 487 -19.68 -15.96 -15.69
N ASP A 488 -18.63 -16.23 -16.44
CA ASP A 488 -18.73 -16.60 -17.84
C ASP A 488 -18.98 -18.11 -17.98
N GLN A 489 -20.17 -18.47 -18.47
CA GLN A 489 -20.56 -19.84 -18.73
C GLN A 489 -19.57 -20.58 -19.65
N ARG A 490 -18.90 -19.86 -20.57
CA ARG A 490 -17.99 -20.45 -21.55
C ARG A 490 -16.82 -21.18 -20.89
N ILE A 491 -16.47 -20.85 -19.64
CA ILE A 491 -15.40 -21.54 -18.91
C ILE A 491 -15.60 -23.06 -18.87
N ALA A 492 -16.85 -23.50 -18.79
CA ALA A 492 -17.21 -24.91 -18.81
C ALA A 492 -16.90 -25.53 -20.17
N GLU A 493 -17.14 -24.83 -21.27
CA GLU A 493 -16.93 -25.35 -22.62
C GLU A 493 -15.47 -25.25 -23.07
N SER A 494 -14.74 -24.24 -22.61
CA SER A 494 -13.41 -23.92 -23.12
C SER A 494 -12.25 -24.42 -22.25
N LEU A 495 -12.31 -24.27 -20.93
CA LEU A 495 -11.15 -24.53 -20.04
C LEU A 495 -11.21 -25.87 -19.31
N VAL A 496 -12.39 -26.26 -18.78
CA VAL A 496 -12.52 -27.47 -17.93
C VAL A 496 -13.30 -28.62 -18.57
N GLY A 497 -14.01 -28.36 -19.66
CA GLY A 497 -14.86 -29.32 -20.36
C GLY A 497 -16.31 -29.35 -19.85
N PRO A 498 -17.32 -29.59 -20.72
CA PRO A 498 -18.73 -29.29 -20.41
C PRO A 498 -19.30 -30.04 -19.19
N ARG A 499 -18.76 -31.22 -18.88
CA ARG A 499 -19.20 -32.05 -17.73
C ARG A 499 -18.51 -31.68 -16.41
N ARG A 500 -17.58 -30.73 -16.43
CA ARG A 500 -16.78 -30.30 -15.28
C ARG A 500 -17.03 -28.84 -14.89
N GLY A 501 -17.99 -28.20 -15.55
CA GLY A 501 -18.56 -26.92 -15.14
C GLY A 501 -19.79 -27.11 -14.25
N ILE A 502 -19.75 -26.61 -13.03
CA ILE A 502 -20.86 -26.61 -12.08
C ILE A 502 -21.53 -25.24 -12.14
N HIS A 503 -22.79 -25.20 -12.61
CA HIS A 503 -23.59 -23.99 -12.56
C HIS A 503 -24.09 -23.73 -11.14
N VAL A 504 -23.51 -22.75 -10.46
CA VAL A 504 -23.90 -22.31 -9.12
C VAL A 504 -25.14 -21.43 -9.21
N ALA A 505 -26.29 -22.08 -9.04
CA ALA A 505 -27.59 -21.44 -9.01
C ALA A 505 -27.81 -20.63 -7.71
N ARG A 506 -28.89 -19.84 -7.72
CA ARG A 506 -29.43 -19.13 -6.54
C ARG A 506 -29.71 -20.10 -5.39
N MET A 507 -29.80 -19.58 -4.16
CA MET A 507 -30.15 -20.40 -3.00
C MET A 507 -31.57 -20.98 -3.14
N THR A 508 -31.77 -22.17 -2.57
CA THR A 508 -33.14 -22.66 -2.34
C THR A 508 -33.82 -21.84 -1.24
N ASN A 509 -35.14 -21.97 -1.10
CA ASN A 509 -35.86 -21.31 0.00
C ASN A 509 -35.29 -21.70 1.37
N SER A 510 -35.02 -22.98 1.61
CA SER A 510 -34.45 -23.46 2.87
C SER A 510 -33.04 -22.94 3.11
N GLU A 511 -32.18 -22.92 2.09
CA GLU A 511 -30.83 -22.33 2.17
C GLU A 511 -30.88 -20.83 2.51
N GLY A 512 -31.76 -20.08 1.82
CA GLY A 512 -31.91 -18.66 2.05
C GLY A 512 -32.50 -18.32 3.42
N GLU A 513 -33.45 -19.15 3.90
CA GLU A 513 -34.04 -19.02 5.23
C GLU A 513 -33.01 -19.32 6.33
N MET A 514 -32.20 -20.38 6.16
CA MET A 514 -31.09 -20.68 7.07
C MET A 514 -30.09 -19.51 7.15
N LEU A 515 -29.70 -18.93 6.01
CA LEU A 515 -28.78 -17.78 5.96
C LEU A 515 -29.38 -16.55 6.64
N LEU A 516 -30.65 -16.24 6.33
CA LEU A 516 -31.36 -15.12 6.92
C LEU A 516 -31.45 -15.22 8.44
N LYS A 517 -31.78 -16.42 8.95
CA LYS A 517 -31.90 -16.69 10.40
C LYS A 517 -30.55 -16.63 11.11
N ALA A 518 -29.53 -17.26 10.53
CA ALA A 518 -28.18 -17.27 11.08
C ALA A 518 -27.66 -15.84 11.31
N ILE A 519 -27.84 -14.95 10.32
CA ILE A 519 -27.35 -13.56 10.42
C ILE A 519 -28.23 -12.70 11.33
N ARG A 520 -29.56 -12.92 11.38
CA ARG A 520 -30.49 -12.15 12.23
C ARG A 520 -30.38 -12.48 13.72
N ASP A 521 -29.84 -13.64 14.09
CA ASP A 521 -29.73 -14.11 15.48
C ASP A 521 -31.10 -14.14 16.20
N LEU A 522 -32.13 -14.62 15.51
CA LEU A 522 -33.50 -14.72 16.02
C LEU A 522 -34.09 -16.11 15.70
N GLU A 523 -34.71 -16.75 16.70
CA GLU A 523 -35.63 -17.86 16.45
C GLU A 523 -36.88 -17.31 15.79
N ALA A 524 -37.25 -17.84 14.62
CA ALA A 524 -38.42 -17.35 13.89
C ALA A 524 -39.69 -17.65 14.69
N GLU A 525 -40.48 -16.62 15.00
CA GLU A 525 -41.86 -16.81 15.39
C GLU A 525 -42.62 -17.48 14.22
N GLU A 526 -43.50 -18.45 14.51
CA GLU A 526 -44.23 -19.24 13.50
C GLU A 526 -45.01 -18.36 12.50
N ASP A 527 -45.26 -17.10 12.87
CA ASP A 527 -46.03 -16.12 12.10
C ASP A 527 -45.22 -15.41 10.97
N GLU A 528 -43.88 -15.48 10.94
CA GLU A 528 -43.06 -14.76 9.93
C GLU A 528 -42.74 -15.57 8.65
N VAL A 529 -43.09 -16.86 8.57
CA VAL A 529 -42.65 -17.78 7.49
C VAL A 529 -43.03 -17.30 6.08
N ASN A 530 -44.24 -16.75 5.94
CA ASN A 530 -44.74 -16.24 4.64
C ASN A 530 -43.98 -14.99 4.20
N ASP A 531 -43.69 -14.09 5.13
CA ASP A 531 -42.95 -12.86 4.85
C ASP A 531 -41.48 -13.17 4.54
N ILE A 532 -40.87 -14.16 5.21
CA ILE A 532 -39.53 -14.66 4.86
C ILE A 532 -39.50 -15.17 3.42
N SER A 533 -40.46 -16.03 3.05
CA SER A 533 -40.54 -16.58 1.69
C SER A 533 -40.68 -15.48 0.62
N ARG A 534 -41.50 -14.46 0.91
CA ARG A 534 -41.66 -13.28 0.05
C ARG A 534 -40.38 -12.47 -0.05
N LEU A 535 -39.71 -12.22 1.06
CA LEU A 535 -38.45 -11.47 1.08
C LEU A 535 -37.38 -12.19 0.26
N LEU A 536 -37.19 -13.50 0.46
CA LEU A 536 -36.20 -14.27 -0.28
C LEU A 536 -36.46 -14.21 -1.79
N ALA A 537 -37.74 -14.22 -2.21
CA ALA A 537 -38.12 -14.04 -3.60
C ALA A 537 -37.77 -12.64 -4.13
N GLU A 538 -38.04 -11.59 -3.35
CA GLU A 538 -37.70 -10.21 -3.70
C GLU A 538 -36.18 -10.00 -3.80
N LEU A 539 -35.40 -10.71 -2.97
CA LEU A 539 -33.93 -10.72 -2.99
C LEU A 539 -33.35 -11.69 -4.03
N GLU A 540 -34.21 -12.31 -4.84
CA GLU A 540 -33.84 -13.27 -5.89
C GLU A 540 -33.00 -14.46 -5.37
N TRP A 541 -33.15 -14.81 -4.09
CA TRP A 541 -32.40 -15.86 -3.41
C TRP A 541 -30.87 -15.77 -3.60
N LEU A 542 -30.34 -14.55 -3.75
CA LEU A 542 -28.91 -14.33 -3.87
C LEU A 542 -28.31 -14.23 -2.45
N PRO A 543 -27.35 -15.10 -2.07
CA PRO A 543 -26.73 -15.07 -0.74
C PRO A 543 -26.28 -13.67 -0.33
N LEU A 544 -25.58 -12.94 -1.20
CA LEU A 544 -25.09 -11.60 -0.89
C LEU A 544 -26.22 -10.60 -0.58
N ALA A 545 -27.34 -10.67 -1.32
CA ALA A 545 -28.50 -9.81 -1.08
C ALA A 545 -29.23 -10.20 0.21
N ILE A 546 -29.31 -11.50 0.51
CA ILE A 546 -29.88 -12.02 1.76
C ILE A 546 -29.05 -11.56 2.95
N SER A 547 -27.72 -11.73 2.91
CA SER A 547 -26.82 -11.34 4.00
C SER A 547 -26.96 -9.85 4.33
N GLN A 548 -27.01 -8.99 3.32
CA GLN A 548 -27.15 -7.55 3.53
C GLN A 548 -28.51 -7.13 4.07
N ALA A 549 -29.58 -7.75 3.58
CA ALA A 549 -30.92 -7.53 4.13
C ALA A 549 -31.00 -7.99 5.58
N ALA A 550 -30.43 -9.16 5.89
CA ALA A 550 -30.37 -9.74 7.22
C ALA A 550 -29.59 -8.85 8.20
N THR A 551 -28.37 -8.40 7.84
CA THR A 551 -27.57 -7.47 8.64
C THR A 551 -28.33 -6.16 8.88
N TYR A 552 -28.95 -5.60 7.84
CA TYR A 552 -29.74 -4.38 7.97
C TYR A 552 -30.88 -4.55 8.97
N MET A 553 -31.66 -5.63 8.84
CA MET A 553 -32.77 -5.94 9.75
C MET A 553 -32.29 -6.15 11.18
N ARG A 554 -31.19 -6.89 11.39
CA ARG A 554 -30.57 -7.08 12.72
C ARG A 554 -30.19 -5.74 13.37
N ARG A 555 -29.47 -4.88 12.63
CA ARG A 555 -29.00 -3.58 13.14
C ARG A 555 -30.13 -2.58 13.38
N THR A 556 -31.17 -2.59 12.56
CA THR A 556 -32.32 -1.68 12.69
C THR A 556 -33.46 -2.23 13.54
N ARG A 557 -33.38 -3.52 13.94
CA ARG A 557 -34.46 -4.28 14.59
C ARG A 557 -35.78 -4.28 13.81
N LEU A 558 -35.71 -4.15 12.49
CA LEU A 558 -36.89 -4.22 11.63
C LEU A 558 -37.33 -5.68 11.46
N SER A 559 -38.65 -5.88 11.45
CA SER A 559 -39.27 -7.13 11.04
C SER A 559 -39.11 -7.36 9.53
N VAL A 560 -39.31 -8.60 9.09
CA VAL A 560 -39.27 -8.97 7.67
C VAL A 560 -40.32 -8.18 6.87
N ALA A 561 -41.52 -8.01 7.44
CA ALA A 561 -42.62 -7.27 6.83
C ALA A 561 -42.29 -5.79 6.61
N GLU A 562 -41.67 -5.14 7.60
CA GLU A 562 -41.28 -3.73 7.48
C GLU A 562 -40.16 -3.53 6.46
N TYR A 563 -39.19 -4.44 6.40
CA TYR A 563 -38.11 -4.37 5.41
C TYR A 563 -38.62 -4.60 3.98
N LEU A 564 -39.53 -5.56 3.79
CA LEU A 564 -40.24 -5.76 2.53
C LEU A 564 -40.95 -4.48 2.05
N GLY A 565 -41.60 -3.76 2.97
CA GLY A 565 -42.21 -2.46 2.68
C GLY A 565 -41.22 -1.44 2.11
N LYS A 566 -39.99 -1.37 2.67
CA LYS A 566 -38.93 -0.48 2.18
C LYS A 566 -38.44 -0.85 0.77
N ILE A 567 -38.25 -2.14 0.47
CA ILE A 567 -37.87 -2.60 -0.87
C ILE A 567 -38.95 -2.20 -1.88
N GLN A 568 -40.22 -2.42 -1.56
CA GLN A 568 -41.33 -2.10 -2.47
C GLN A 568 -41.46 -0.60 -2.74
N GLU A 569 -41.27 0.24 -1.72
CA GLU A 569 -41.27 1.70 -1.88
C GLU A 569 -40.13 2.18 -2.80
N LYS A 570 -38.91 1.67 -2.59
CA LYS A 570 -37.75 1.97 -3.45
C LYS A 570 -37.99 1.49 -4.88
N LYS A 571 -38.51 0.27 -5.09
CA LYS A 571 -38.88 -0.27 -6.43
C LYS A 571 -39.79 0.68 -7.20
N LYS A 572 -40.80 1.28 -6.55
CA LYS A 572 -41.70 2.27 -7.17
C LYS A 572 -40.91 3.52 -7.63
N ARG A 573 -40.00 4.02 -6.80
CA ARG A 573 -39.16 5.19 -7.13
C ARG A 573 -38.18 4.92 -8.28
N TRP A 574 -37.60 3.72 -8.36
CA TRP A 574 -36.66 3.33 -9.42
C TRP A 574 -37.33 3.08 -10.77
N LYS A 575 -38.57 2.57 -10.80
CA LYS A 575 -39.36 2.46 -12.04
C LYS A 575 -39.56 3.81 -12.74
N VAL A 576 -39.63 4.91 -11.98
CA VAL A 576 -39.73 6.28 -12.52
C VAL A 576 -38.40 6.77 -13.13
N LEU A 577 -37.26 6.28 -12.63
CA LEU A 577 -35.91 6.63 -13.10
C LEU A 577 -35.43 5.79 -14.28
N ARG A 578 -36.09 4.67 -14.61
CA ARG A 578 -35.77 3.78 -15.74
C ARG A 578 -36.05 4.34 -17.14
N LYS A 579 -36.31 5.65 -17.29
CA LYS A 579 -36.82 6.23 -18.55
C LYS A 579 -35.79 6.53 -19.65
N SER A 580 -34.54 6.08 -19.55
CA SER A 580 -33.66 6.05 -20.73
C SER A 580 -33.12 4.65 -20.98
N GLU A 581 -33.54 4.05 -22.10
CA GLU A 581 -32.96 2.83 -22.69
C GLU A 581 -31.51 3.05 -23.19
N HIS A 582 -30.94 4.23 -22.94
CA HIS A 582 -29.63 4.69 -23.39
C HIS A 582 -28.66 4.94 -22.22
N ASP A 583 -28.92 4.39 -21.03
CA ASP A 583 -27.98 4.49 -19.91
C ASP A 583 -26.75 3.60 -20.18
N ARG A 584 -25.71 4.21 -20.75
CA ARG A 584 -24.41 3.60 -21.08
C ARG A 584 -23.69 2.96 -19.88
N HIS A 585 -24.09 3.28 -18.65
CA HIS A 585 -23.49 2.74 -17.43
C HIS A 585 -24.29 1.56 -16.85
N ARG A 586 -25.46 1.23 -17.42
CA ARG A 586 -26.28 0.11 -16.98
C ARG A 586 -25.82 -1.18 -17.66
N ARG A 587 -25.27 -2.13 -16.89
CA ARG A 587 -24.85 -3.44 -17.43
C ARG A 587 -26.04 -4.40 -17.55
N PRO A 588 -26.24 -5.08 -18.71
CA PRO A 588 -27.35 -6.00 -18.94
C PRO A 588 -27.45 -7.20 -17.97
N GLN A 589 -26.38 -7.51 -17.25
CA GLN A 589 -26.24 -8.73 -16.44
C GLN A 589 -26.36 -8.50 -14.92
N ALA A 590 -26.58 -7.27 -14.47
CA ALA A 590 -26.77 -6.94 -13.05
C ALA A 590 -28.22 -7.21 -12.63
N SER A 591 -28.44 -7.97 -11.54
CA SER A 591 -29.79 -8.09 -10.99
C SER A 591 -30.24 -6.78 -10.36
N ASN A 592 -31.49 -6.39 -10.61
CA ASN A 592 -32.06 -5.19 -10.02
C ASN A 592 -32.27 -5.35 -8.50
N SER A 593 -32.49 -6.57 -8.00
CA SER A 593 -32.67 -6.81 -6.57
C SER A 593 -31.41 -6.46 -5.78
N MET A 594 -30.22 -6.78 -6.30
CA MET A 594 -28.95 -6.41 -5.67
C MET A 594 -28.76 -4.88 -5.59
N LEU A 595 -29.04 -4.15 -6.67
CA LEU A 595 -28.94 -2.69 -6.69
C LEU A 595 -29.93 -2.02 -5.70
N GLU A 596 -31.13 -2.59 -5.55
CA GLU A 596 -32.16 -2.08 -4.67
C GLU A 596 -31.82 -2.31 -3.19
N THR A 597 -31.39 -3.53 -2.84
CA THR A 597 -30.91 -3.89 -1.49
C THR A 597 -29.68 -3.06 -1.11
N TRP A 598 -28.71 -2.90 -2.03
CA TRP A 598 -27.53 -2.06 -1.80
C TRP A 598 -27.90 -0.61 -1.53
N ASN A 599 -28.80 -0.01 -2.30
CA ASN A 599 -29.20 1.37 -2.05
C ASN A 599 -29.88 1.54 -0.67
N ILE A 600 -30.56 0.51 -0.15
CA ILE A 600 -31.12 0.58 1.20
C ILE A 600 -29.99 0.59 2.24
N SER A 601 -29.04 -0.35 2.15
CA SER A 601 -27.92 -0.45 3.09
C SER A 601 -26.95 0.73 2.99
N VAL A 602 -26.63 1.21 1.78
CA VAL A 602 -25.80 2.40 1.56
C VAL A 602 -26.47 3.65 2.12
N GLU A 603 -27.78 3.81 1.91
CA GLU A 603 -28.52 4.96 2.45
C GLU A 603 -28.60 4.92 3.97
N TYR A 604 -28.65 3.73 4.57
CA TYR A 604 -28.57 3.58 6.02
C TYR A 604 -27.20 3.95 6.57
N ILE A 605 -26.12 3.48 5.92
CA ILE A 605 -24.76 3.88 6.28
C ILE A 605 -24.63 5.40 6.17
N ARG A 606 -25.13 6.00 5.08
CA ARG A 606 -25.13 7.46 4.89
C ARG A 606 -25.83 8.22 6.01
N GLN A 607 -26.97 7.71 6.48
CA GLN A 607 -27.73 8.33 7.57
C GLN A 607 -27.07 8.12 8.93
N GLY A 608 -26.33 7.03 9.11
CA GLY A 608 -25.73 6.65 10.39
C GLY A 608 -24.25 7.00 10.56
N SER A 609 -23.51 7.28 9.48
CA SER A 609 -22.11 7.71 9.51
C SER A 609 -21.71 8.35 8.16
N GLU A 610 -21.48 9.67 8.17
CA GLU A 610 -20.96 10.41 7.01
C GLU A 610 -19.56 9.90 6.62
N MET A 611 -18.75 9.50 7.61
CA MET A 611 -17.42 8.93 7.40
C MET A 611 -17.46 7.58 6.69
N ALA A 612 -18.28 6.64 7.16
CA ALA A 612 -18.45 5.35 6.50
C ALA A 612 -18.94 5.48 5.06
N TYR A 613 -19.88 6.41 4.83
CA TYR A 613 -20.35 6.70 3.48
C TYR A 613 -19.27 7.35 2.62
N GLY A 614 -18.51 8.32 3.14
CA GLY A 614 -17.41 8.95 2.42
C GLY A 614 -16.31 7.96 2.03
N ILE A 615 -15.89 7.10 2.97
CA ILE A 615 -14.90 6.02 2.73
C ILE A 615 -15.41 5.09 1.63
N LEU A 616 -16.65 4.61 1.74
CA LEU A 616 -17.26 3.72 0.75
C LEU A 616 -17.25 4.32 -0.66
N ASN A 617 -17.45 5.63 -0.78
CA ASN A 617 -17.41 6.36 -2.05
C ASN A 617 -15.98 6.61 -2.58
N VAL A 618 -14.98 6.67 -1.72
CA VAL A 618 -13.57 6.72 -2.14
C VAL A 618 -13.14 5.36 -2.67
N LEU A 619 -13.39 4.29 -1.91
CA LEU A 619 -13.02 2.91 -2.27
C LEU A 619 -13.73 2.40 -3.53
N ALA A 620 -14.90 2.95 -3.86
CA ALA A 620 -15.59 2.63 -5.09
C ALA A 620 -14.81 3.02 -6.37
N PHE A 621 -13.69 3.72 -6.23
CA PHE A 621 -12.87 4.26 -7.32
C PHE A 621 -11.41 3.81 -7.22
N THR A 622 -11.11 2.85 -6.35
CA THR A 622 -9.78 2.26 -6.17
C THR A 622 -9.74 0.88 -6.79
N ASP A 623 -8.58 0.23 -6.77
CA ASP A 623 -8.56 -1.22 -6.98
C ASP A 623 -9.49 -1.87 -5.93
N ASN A 624 -10.29 -2.85 -6.35
CA ASN A 624 -11.25 -3.52 -5.48
C ASN A 624 -10.63 -4.71 -4.74
N GLN A 625 -9.34 -4.96 -4.95
CA GLN A 625 -8.53 -5.94 -4.24
C GLN A 625 -7.43 -5.22 -3.46
N ASN A 626 -6.98 -5.85 -2.37
CA ASN A 626 -5.82 -5.43 -1.58
C ASN A 626 -5.87 -3.96 -1.11
N ILE A 627 -7.07 -3.50 -0.73
CA ILE A 627 -7.31 -2.16 -0.19
C ILE A 627 -6.67 -2.09 1.19
N SER A 628 -5.59 -1.33 1.35
CA SER A 628 -4.91 -1.23 2.64
C SER A 628 -5.73 -0.45 3.66
N PHE A 629 -5.62 -0.83 4.94
CA PHE A 629 -6.24 -0.07 6.04
C PHE A 629 -5.74 1.37 6.10
N GLN A 630 -4.47 1.62 5.74
CA GLN A 630 -3.92 2.97 5.66
C GLN A 630 -4.69 3.85 4.66
N MET A 631 -5.06 3.31 3.50
CA MET A 631 -5.87 4.04 2.52
C MET A 631 -7.23 4.43 3.07
N ILE A 632 -7.85 3.52 3.84
CA ILE A 632 -9.13 3.76 4.52
C ILE A 632 -8.97 4.84 5.60
N ALA A 633 -7.91 4.78 6.40
CA ALA A 633 -7.59 5.76 7.43
C ALA A 633 -7.32 7.15 6.85
N GLU A 634 -6.57 7.25 5.73
CA GLU A 634 -6.34 8.51 5.03
C GLU A 634 -7.65 9.10 4.49
N ALA A 635 -8.52 8.26 3.91
CA ALA A 635 -9.85 8.70 3.48
C ALA A 635 -10.67 9.26 4.65
N ALA A 636 -10.65 8.58 5.80
CA ALA A 636 -11.32 9.01 7.03
C ALA A 636 -10.84 10.39 7.50
N GLN A 637 -9.53 10.65 7.51
CA GLN A 637 -8.98 11.94 7.91
C GLN A 637 -9.41 13.09 7.01
N VAL A 638 -9.43 12.88 5.70
CA VAL A 638 -9.83 13.95 4.77
C VAL A 638 -11.32 14.28 4.96
N ILE A 639 -12.15 13.27 5.28
CA ILE A 639 -13.57 13.47 5.59
C ILE A 639 -13.74 14.24 6.90
N SER A 640 -13.03 13.85 7.96
CA SER A 640 -13.14 14.50 9.28
C SER A 640 -12.70 15.96 9.25
N ARG A 641 -11.60 16.29 8.54
CA ARG A 641 -11.12 17.67 8.35
C ARG A 641 -12.10 18.55 7.56
N GLY A 642 -12.89 17.98 6.64
CA GLY A 642 -13.94 18.69 5.89
C GLY A 642 -15.14 19.13 6.74
N ARG A 643 -15.30 18.59 7.96
CA ARG A 643 -16.40 18.90 8.88
C ARG A 643 -16.18 20.22 9.64
N SER A 644 -14.92 20.55 9.94
CA SER A 644 -14.56 21.71 10.77
C SER A 644 -14.76 23.06 10.06
N THR A 645 -14.80 23.09 8.72
CA THR A 645 -14.94 24.32 7.93
C THR A 645 -16.40 24.73 7.65
N ARG A 646 -17.40 23.87 7.89
CA ARG A 646 -18.83 24.19 7.65
C ARG A 646 -19.49 24.97 8.79
N TYR A 647 -18.93 24.96 10.01
CA TYR A 647 -19.55 25.60 11.17
C TYR A 647 -19.27 27.10 11.30
N THR A 648 -18.33 27.65 10.54
CA THR A 648 -17.91 29.06 10.63
C THR A 648 -18.69 30.01 9.71
N GLU A 649 -19.51 29.53 8.78
CA GLU A 649 -20.19 30.40 7.80
C GLU A 649 -21.62 30.82 8.17
N THR A 650 -22.20 30.33 9.27
CA THR A 650 -23.65 30.56 9.59
C THR A 650 -23.94 31.58 10.68
N SER A 651 -22.97 32.31 11.23
CA SER A 651 -23.22 33.17 12.39
C SER A 651 -22.51 34.53 12.39
N GLU A 652 -22.62 35.34 11.32
CA GLU A 652 -22.33 36.77 11.42
C GLU A 652 -23.32 37.61 10.61
N GLY A 653 -24.45 37.92 11.25
CA GLY A 653 -25.35 39.01 10.87
C GLY A 653 -25.64 39.87 12.09
N GLU A 654 -25.36 41.17 11.98
CA GLU A 654 -25.72 42.27 12.90
C GLU A 654 -24.83 42.52 14.14
N ARG A 655 -23.86 43.44 14.05
CA ARG A 655 -23.96 44.83 14.57
C ARG A 655 -22.65 45.62 14.46
N SER A 656 -22.81 46.94 14.40
CA SER A 656 -21.86 47.97 14.01
C SER A 656 -21.02 48.59 15.14
N SER A 657 -19.87 49.13 14.70
CA SER A 657 -19.18 50.38 15.08
C SER A 657 -18.16 50.42 16.25
N ASN A 658 -16.94 50.87 15.85
CA ASN A 658 -15.85 51.57 16.57
C ASN A 658 -15.16 50.78 17.71
N ASN A 659 -13.84 50.71 17.84
CA ASN A 659 -12.81 51.74 17.69
C ASN A 659 -11.39 51.10 17.62
N SER A 660 -10.41 51.93 17.29
CA SER A 660 -8.95 51.70 17.14
C SER A 660 -8.19 50.89 18.21
N GLY A 661 -7.12 50.22 17.76
CA GLY A 661 -5.87 50.02 18.53
C GLY A 661 -5.51 48.57 18.87
N ASP A 662 -4.23 48.27 18.65
CA ASP A 662 -3.47 47.07 19.02
C ASP A 662 -3.64 45.77 18.21
N SER A 663 -2.52 45.47 17.54
CA SER A 663 -2.13 44.19 16.98
C SER A 663 -1.79 43.21 18.09
N ALA A 664 -2.64 42.21 18.29
CA ALA A 664 -2.26 40.90 18.76
C ALA A 664 -3.30 39.85 18.35
N THR A 665 -2.77 38.66 18.07
CA THR A 665 -3.40 37.33 18.03
C THR A 665 -4.23 36.91 16.81
N ASP A 666 -3.73 35.81 16.25
CA ASP A 666 -4.37 34.70 15.55
C ASP A 666 -4.95 34.92 14.15
N ASN A 667 -4.30 34.29 13.16
CA ASN A 667 -4.91 33.05 12.69
C ASN A 667 -3.93 32.08 12.00
N SER A 668 -3.97 30.87 12.53
CA SER A 668 -3.43 29.59 12.07
C SER A 668 -4.05 29.10 10.76
N SER A 669 -3.27 28.35 9.98
CA SER A 669 -3.60 27.00 9.44
C SER A 669 -2.62 26.64 8.31
N SER A 670 -2.09 25.43 8.20
CA SER A 670 -2.13 24.24 9.05
C SER A 670 -1.05 23.28 8.57
N SER A 671 -0.16 22.93 9.48
CA SER A 671 0.66 21.71 9.47
C SER A 671 -0.19 20.46 9.17
N ALA A 672 0.37 19.48 8.45
CA ALA A 672 -0.16 18.12 8.47
C ALA A 672 0.39 17.42 9.71
N SER A 673 -0.14 17.86 10.86
CA SER A 673 0.18 17.31 12.17
C SER A 673 -0.16 15.83 12.27
N ASP A 674 0.68 15.18 13.06
CA ASP A 674 0.50 13.89 13.69
C ASP A 674 -0.94 13.61 14.13
N TRP A 675 -1.28 12.32 14.08
CA TRP A 675 -2.42 11.71 14.73
C TRP A 675 -2.29 11.83 16.25
N GLU A 676 -2.71 12.97 16.79
CA GLU A 676 -3.20 13.04 18.16
C GLU A 676 -4.67 12.57 18.13
N ASP A 677 -4.91 11.37 18.69
CA ASP A 677 -6.14 10.89 19.34
C ASP A 677 -6.28 9.37 19.10
N GLU A 678 -6.00 8.55 20.13
CA GLU A 678 -6.34 7.11 20.13
C GLU A 678 -7.84 6.87 19.86
N GLU A 679 -8.70 7.86 20.13
CA GLU A 679 -10.13 7.87 19.78
C GLU A 679 -10.39 7.88 18.25
N SER A 680 -9.45 8.36 17.43
CA SER A 680 -9.65 8.48 15.97
C SER A 680 -9.40 7.18 15.20
N GLU A 681 -8.44 6.34 15.62
CA GLU A 681 -8.19 5.03 14.99
C GLU A 681 -9.31 4.03 15.36
N GLU A 682 -9.81 4.09 16.59
CA GLU A 682 -10.95 3.30 17.05
C GLU A 682 -12.23 3.62 16.24
N GLU A 683 -12.48 4.89 15.93
CA GLU A 683 -13.60 5.32 15.09
C GLU A 683 -13.49 4.77 13.65
N VAL A 684 -12.28 4.76 13.05
CA VAL A 684 -12.07 4.16 11.72
C VAL A 684 -12.26 2.65 11.76
N VAL A 685 -11.80 1.97 12.82
CA VAL A 685 -12.00 0.52 12.99
C VAL A 685 -13.48 0.17 13.14
N ASP A 686 -14.28 0.96 13.88
CA ASP A 686 -15.74 0.76 13.96
C ASP A 686 -16.41 0.94 12.59
N VAL A 687 -15.99 1.96 11.84
CA VAL A 687 -16.47 2.17 10.47
C VAL A 687 -16.13 1.00 9.55
N VAL A 688 -14.90 0.49 9.60
CA VAL A 688 -14.48 -0.67 8.81
C VAL A 688 -15.27 -1.91 9.22
N THR A 689 -15.41 -2.18 10.52
CA THR A 689 -16.23 -3.28 11.05
C THR A 689 -17.67 -3.19 10.54
N ARG A 690 -18.23 -1.98 10.51
CA ARG A 690 -19.57 -1.74 9.95
C ARG A 690 -19.62 -2.00 8.46
N LEU A 691 -18.60 -1.66 7.68
CA LEU A 691 -18.55 -1.99 6.25
C LEU A 691 -18.41 -3.50 6.00
N GLU A 692 -17.69 -4.22 6.85
CA GLU A 692 -17.57 -5.68 6.81
C GLU A 692 -18.88 -6.40 7.11
N GLU A 693 -19.61 -5.97 8.15
CA GLU A 693 -20.89 -6.58 8.53
C GLU A 693 -21.94 -6.51 7.42
N PHE A 694 -21.95 -5.41 6.67
CA PHE A 694 -22.81 -5.24 5.49
C PHE A 694 -22.22 -5.86 4.22
N SER A 695 -21.14 -6.66 4.34
CA SER A 695 -20.45 -7.33 3.25
C SER A 695 -19.98 -6.38 2.15
N PHE A 696 -19.66 -5.13 2.50
CA PHE A 696 -19.07 -4.16 1.58
C PHE A 696 -17.55 -4.33 1.47
N LEU A 697 -16.90 -4.73 2.56
CA LEU A 697 -15.48 -5.10 2.61
C LEU A 697 -15.32 -6.54 3.11
N THR A 698 -14.32 -7.25 2.60
CA THR A 698 -13.93 -8.59 3.05
C THR A 698 -12.48 -8.55 3.51
N PRO A 699 -12.15 -8.93 4.76
CA PRO A 699 -10.77 -8.89 5.24
C PRO A 699 -9.90 -9.96 4.58
N ARG A 700 -8.64 -9.60 4.29
CA ARG A 700 -7.59 -10.53 3.84
C ARG A 700 -6.67 -10.92 4.99
N ILE A 701 -6.19 -12.16 4.95
CA ILE A 701 -5.11 -12.65 5.78
C ILE A 701 -3.78 -12.16 5.20
N LEU A 702 -3.05 -11.36 5.96
CA LEU A 702 -1.68 -10.93 5.66
C LEU A 702 -0.72 -11.44 6.75
N GLU A 703 0.57 -11.56 6.42
CA GLU A 703 1.61 -11.90 7.38
C GLU A 703 2.07 -10.63 8.11
N GLY A 704 1.39 -10.29 9.21
CA GLY A 704 1.70 -9.10 10.01
C GLY A 704 0.57 -8.82 11.01
N GLY A 705 0.89 -8.13 12.12
CA GLY A 705 -0.10 -7.72 13.10
C GLY A 705 -1.09 -6.68 12.56
N ASN A 706 -1.90 -6.08 13.44
CA ASN A 706 -3.07 -5.23 13.13
C ASN A 706 -2.88 -4.08 12.10
N ARG A 707 -1.66 -3.68 11.74
CA ARG A 707 -1.39 -2.61 10.75
C ARG A 707 -1.24 -3.11 9.31
N ASP A 708 -1.10 -4.41 9.10
CA ASP A 708 -1.15 -5.05 7.78
C ASP A 708 -2.54 -5.61 7.50
N ARG A 709 -3.59 -4.81 7.72
CA ARG A 709 -4.95 -5.18 7.32
C ARG A 709 -5.18 -4.73 5.88
N ALA A 710 -5.61 -5.67 5.03
CA ALA A 710 -6.06 -5.38 3.68
C ALA A 710 -7.47 -5.94 3.48
N TYR A 711 -8.22 -5.31 2.58
CA TYR A 711 -9.60 -5.65 2.31
C TYR A 711 -9.86 -5.78 0.82
N ASP A 712 -10.77 -6.66 0.46
CA ASP A 712 -11.32 -6.74 -0.89
C ASP A 712 -12.76 -6.21 -0.87
N MET A 713 -13.10 -5.39 -1.86
CA MET A 713 -14.45 -4.93 -2.13
C MET A 713 -15.05 -5.74 -3.26
N HIS A 714 -16.25 -6.30 -3.05
CA HIS A 714 -16.93 -7.03 -4.11
C HIS A 714 -17.18 -6.12 -5.32
N LYS A 715 -16.78 -6.55 -6.53
CA LYS A 715 -16.79 -5.71 -7.75
C LYS A 715 -18.14 -5.02 -8.01
N TRP A 716 -19.24 -5.70 -7.76
CA TRP A 716 -20.56 -5.10 -7.93
C TRP A 716 -20.94 -4.08 -6.85
N VAL A 717 -20.44 -4.24 -5.63
CA VAL A 717 -20.61 -3.24 -4.56
C VAL A 717 -19.96 -1.94 -5.02
N GLN A 718 -18.70 -2.04 -5.45
CA GLN A 718 -17.94 -0.95 -6.04
C GLN A 718 -18.73 -0.28 -7.19
N GLU A 719 -19.12 -1.06 -8.21
CA GLU A 719 -19.86 -0.54 -9.37
C GLU A 719 -21.18 0.14 -8.99
N ALA A 720 -21.92 -0.39 -8.02
CA ALA A 720 -23.19 0.18 -7.59
C ALA A 720 -23.02 1.49 -6.82
N ILE A 721 -21.94 1.64 -6.05
CA ILE A 721 -21.61 2.88 -5.36
C ILE A 721 -21.21 3.96 -6.38
N SER A 722 -20.34 3.62 -7.33
CA SER A 722 -19.95 4.52 -8.42
C SER A 722 -21.17 4.96 -9.24
N TYR A 723 -22.09 4.05 -9.55
CA TYR A 723 -23.35 4.38 -10.22
C TYR A 723 -24.24 5.34 -9.42
N ASN A 724 -24.38 5.13 -8.11
CA ASN A 724 -25.17 6.03 -7.26
C ASN A 724 -24.59 7.45 -7.21
N LEU A 725 -23.26 7.59 -7.19
CA LEU A 725 -22.59 8.88 -7.30
C LEU A 725 -22.90 9.59 -8.63
N HIS A 726 -22.82 8.85 -9.74
CA HIS A 726 -23.15 9.38 -11.06
C HIS A 726 -24.57 9.92 -11.15
N ILE A 727 -25.54 9.24 -10.51
CA ILE A 727 -26.93 9.73 -10.46
C ILE A 727 -27.06 10.95 -9.55
N ARG A 728 -26.45 10.93 -8.36
CA ARG A 728 -26.68 11.94 -7.31
C ARG A 728 -25.92 13.26 -7.53
N LYS A 729 -24.86 13.28 -8.34
CA LYS A 729 -24.09 14.51 -8.69
C LYS A 729 -23.54 15.23 -7.45
N ASP A 730 -22.95 14.47 -6.52
CA ASP A 730 -22.47 15.01 -5.26
C ASP A 730 -21.06 15.61 -5.41
N LYS A 731 -21.02 16.93 -5.63
CA LYS A 731 -19.76 17.70 -5.79
C LYS A 731 -18.81 17.56 -4.60
N HIS A 732 -19.34 17.35 -3.39
CA HIS A 732 -18.51 17.23 -2.20
C HIS A 732 -17.71 15.94 -2.22
N LEU A 733 -18.31 14.84 -2.69
CA LEU A 733 -17.65 13.55 -2.83
C LEU A 733 -16.63 13.52 -3.98
N GLU A 734 -16.89 14.25 -5.08
CA GLU A 734 -15.91 14.43 -6.16
C GLU A 734 -14.66 15.19 -5.67
N GLU A 735 -14.85 16.23 -4.85
CA GLU A 735 -13.74 16.96 -4.24
C GLU A 735 -12.98 16.10 -3.21
N LEU A 736 -13.70 15.27 -2.45
CA LEU A 736 -13.11 14.32 -1.52
C LEU A 736 -12.23 13.30 -2.27
N GLN A 737 -12.72 12.70 -3.36
CA GLN A 737 -11.95 11.79 -4.20
C GLN A 737 -10.66 12.45 -4.71
N ARG A 738 -10.75 13.71 -5.16
CA ARG A 738 -9.58 14.48 -5.61
C ARG A 738 -8.56 14.69 -4.50
N LYS A 739 -9.00 14.96 -3.27
CA LYS A 739 -8.12 15.20 -2.11
C LYS A 739 -7.46 13.91 -1.62
N VAL A 740 -8.17 12.78 -1.66
CA VAL A 740 -7.66 11.48 -1.16
C VAL A 740 -6.82 10.76 -2.21
N LEU A 741 -7.31 10.62 -3.44
CA LEU A 741 -6.63 9.85 -4.50
C LEU A 741 -5.62 10.71 -5.29
N GLY A 742 -5.74 12.04 -5.22
CA GLY A 742 -4.94 12.98 -6.00
C GLY A 742 -5.51 13.27 -7.40
N GLU A 743 -5.09 14.40 -8.01
CA GLU A 743 -5.62 14.86 -9.31
C GLU A 743 -5.25 13.93 -10.48
N LYS A 744 -4.15 13.19 -10.37
CA LYS A 744 -3.63 12.30 -11.44
C LYS A 744 -4.12 10.86 -11.33
N HIS A 745 -4.90 10.51 -10.31
CA HIS A 745 -5.43 9.15 -10.20
C HIS A 745 -6.47 8.87 -11.31
N PRO A 746 -6.42 7.71 -12.02
CA PRO A 746 -7.33 7.39 -13.11
C PRO A 746 -8.81 7.58 -12.76
N ALA A 747 -9.17 7.30 -11.51
CA ALA A 747 -10.53 7.42 -11.04
C ALA A 747 -10.98 8.87 -10.78
N THR A 748 -10.09 9.73 -10.25
CA THR A 748 -10.32 11.18 -10.17
C THR A 748 -10.51 11.78 -11.56
N ILE A 749 -9.72 11.31 -12.53
CA ILE A 749 -9.82 11.68 -13.95
C ILE A 749 -11.17 11.20 -14.54
N GLY A 750 -11.63 10.00 -14.19
CA GLY A 750 -12.96 9.50 -14.56
C GLY A 750 -14.12 10.33 -14.00
N SER A 751 -14.03 10.76 -12.74
CA SER A 751 -14.99 11.67 -12.10
C SER A 751 -15.02 13.04 -12.78
N LEU A 752 -13.86 13.60 -13.13
CA LEU A 752 -13.78 14.85 -13.92
C LEU A 752 -14.47 14.73 -15.29
N ALA A 753 -14.27 13.62 -16.01
CA ALA A 753 -14.96 13.37 -17.28
C ALA A 753 -16.49 13.33 -17.11
N SER A 754 -16.97 12.76 -16.01
CA SER A 754 -18.39 12.65 -15.68
C SER A 754 -19.01 14.00 -15.32
N LEU A 755 -18.28 14.82 -14.55
CA LEU A 755 -18.67 16.20 -14.25
C LEU A 755 -18.76 17.05 -15.53
N ALA A 756 -17.81 16.87 -16.45
CA ALA A 756 -17.83 17.55 -17.74
C ALA A 756 -19.06 17.16 -18.60
N THR A 757 -19.39 15.87 -18.65
CA THR A 757 -20.60 15.36 -19.31
C THR A 757 -21.86 15.97 -18.70
N THR A 758 -21.87 16.14 -17.38
CA THR A 758 -22.99 16.73 -16.66
C THR A 758 -23.17 18.21 -17.00
N TYR A 759 -22.11 19.01 -16.96
CA TYR A 759 -22.16 20.41 -17.37
C TYR A 759 -22.59 20.57 -18.83
N TYR A 760 -22.15 19.66 -19.69
CA TYR A 760 -22.59 19.61 -21.08
C TYR A 760 -24.11 19.37 -21.20
N SER A 761 -24.66 18.40 -20.46
CA SER A 761 -26.10 18.12 -20.44
C SER A 761 -26.95 19.26 -19.85
N GLN A 762 -26.34 20.14 -19.06
CA GLN A 762 -26.98 21.32 -18.46
C GLN A 762 -26.86 22.57 -19.35
N GLY A 763 -26.31 22.47 -20.56
CA GLY A 763 -26.07 23.62 -21.45
C GLY A 763 -24.90 24.50 -21.02
N ARG A 764 -24.11 24.07 -20.02
CA ARG A 764 -22.94 24.79 -19.48
C ARG A 764 -21.69 24.38 -20.25
N TYR A 765 -21.70 24.63 -21.56
CA TYR A 765 -20.70 24.11 -22.49
C TYR A 765 -19.27 24.59 -22.19
N ASN A 766 -19.09 25.85 -21.78
CA ASN A 766 -17.77 26.41 -21.49
C ASN A 766 -17.10 25.78 -20.27
N GLU A 767 -17.86 25.42 -19.24
CA GLU A 767 -17.32 24.74 -18.05
C GLU A 767 -17.08 23.27 -18.32
N ALA A 768 -17.95 22.63 -19.11
CA ALA A 768 -17.73 21.28 -19.60
C ALA A 768 -16.42 21.19 -20.40
N GLU A 769 -16.21 22.10 -21.36
CA GLU A 769 -15.01 22.13 -22.20
C GLU A 769 -13.73 22.28 -21.38
N LYS A 770 -13.69 23.22 -20.42
CA LYS A 770 -12.54 23.39 -19.52
C LYS A 770 -12.19 22.12 -18.76
N ILE A 771 -13.21 21.41 -18.26
CA ILE A 771 -13.01 20.16 -17.53
C ILE A 771 -12.58 19.04 -18.49
N LYS A 772 -13.14 18.94 -19.71
CA LYS A 772 -12.70 17.97 -20.72
C LYS A 772 -11.23 18.19 -21.12
N VAL A 773 -10.80 19.44 -21.35
CA VAL A 773 -9.39 19.78 -21.63
C VAL A 773 -8.47 19.36 -20.49
N LYS A 774 -8.82 19.70 -19.23
CA LYS A 774 -8.04 19.28 -18.06
C LYS A 774 -7.98 17.74 -17.95
N THR A 775 -9.10 17.07 -18.20
CA THR A 775 -9.18 15.60 -18.16
C THR A 775 -8.32 14.96 -19.24
N LEU A 776 -8.31 15.52 -20.45
CA LEU A 776 -7.48 15.04 -21.56
C LEU A 776 -5.99 15.17 -21.24
N GLN A 777 -5.56 16.31 -20.66
CA GLN A 777 -4.17 16.52 -20.27
C GLN A 777 -3.72 15.49 -19.22
N LEU A 778 -4.56 15.25 -18.21
CA LEU A 778 -4.29 14.25 -17.17
C LEU A 778 -4.28 12.82 -17.75
N ARG A 779 -5.19 12.47 -18.67
CA ARG A 779 -5.19 11.16 -19.34
C ARG A 779 -3.96 10.94 -20.21
N ARG A 780 -3.48 11.97 -20.91
CA ARG A 780 -2.23 11.88 -21.68
C ARG A 780 -1.02 11.62 -20.79
N GLU A 781 -0.95 12.30 -19.66
CA GLU A 781 0.15 12.15 -18.71
C GLU A 781 0.15 10.78 -18.01
N VAL A 782 -1.03 10.25 -17.70
CA VAL A 782 -1.19 9.03 -16.87
C VAL A 782 -1.35 7.76 -17.70
N LEU A 783 -2.12 7.80 -18.79
CA LEU A 783 -2.45 6.63 -19.62
C LEU A 783 -1.72 6.61 -20.97
N GLY A 784 -1.09 7.74 -21.35
CA GLY A 784 -0.46 7.91 -22.67
C GLY A 784 -1.44 8.31 -23.77
N GLU A 785 -0.90 8.74 -24.91
CA GLU A 785 -1.69 9.31 -26.02
C GLU A 785 -2.56 8.29 -26.77
N LYS A 786 -2.11 7.03 -26.84
CA LYS A 786 -2.78 5.96 -27.60
C LYS A 786 -3.85 5.19 -26.80
N HIS A 787 -4.01 5.46 -25.51
CA HIS A 787 -4.96 4.74 -24.66
C HIS A 787 -6.41 5.02 -25.09
N PRO A 788 -7.31 4.02 -25.13
CA PRO A 788 -8.70 4.19 -25.58
C PRO A 788 -9.45 5.33 -24.90
N ASP A 789 -9.26 5.50 -23.59
CA ASP A 789 -9.88 6.60 -22.83
C ASP A 789 -9.32 7.99 -23.19
N THR A 790 -8.06 8.08 -23.61
CA THR A 790 -7.45 9.34 -24.08
C THR A 790 -8.02 9.71 -25.45
N LEU A 791 -8.10 8.74 -26.36
CA LEU A 791 -8.68 8.90 -27.70
C LEU A 791 -10.16 9.26 -27.64
N TYR A 792 -10.93 8.61 -26.75
CA TYR A 792 -12.34 8.92 -26.53
C TYR A 792 -12.53 10.35 -26.00
N ASN A 793 -11.68 10.78 -25.06
CA ASN A 793 -11.75 12.14 -24.52
C ASN A 793 -11.43 13.19 -25.59
N MET A 794 -10.50 12.91 -26.50
CA MET A 794 -10.21 13.76 -27.66
C MET A 794 -11.44 13.91 -28.58
N ALA A 795 -12.13 12.80 -28.88
CA ALA A 795 -13.35 12.82 -29.68
C ALA A 795 -14.51 13.56 -28.99
N ASP A 796 -14.67 13.35 -27.68
CA ASP A 796 -15.72 13.99 -26.87
C ASP A 796 -15.45 15.49 -26.62
N LEU A 797 -14.19 15.89 -26.58
CA LEU A 797 -13.77 17.30 -26.56
C LEU A 797 -14.05 17.97 -27.91
N ALA A 798 -13.68 17.34 -29.03
CA ALA A 798 -13.93 17.85 -30.38
C ALA A 798 -15.42 18.05 -30.66
N THR A 799 -16.27 17.09 -30.26
CA THR A 799 -17.73 17.22 -30.37
C THR A 799 -18.30 18.32 -29.44
N SER A 800 -17.68 18.56 -28.28
CA SER A 800 -18.12 19.64 -27.40
C SER A 800 -17.75 21.05 -27.90
N GLN A 801 -16.57 21.19 -28.50
CA GLN A 801 -16.08 22.43 -29.12
C GLN A 801 -16.89 22.82 -30.35
N ALA A 802 -17.33 21.82 -31.12
CA ALA A 802 -18.25 22.00 -32.24
C ALA A 802 -19.64 22.52 -31.80
N ARG A 803 -20.05 22.33 -30.54
CA ARG A 803 -21.32 22.84 -29.99
C ARG A 803 -21.17 24.14 -29.17
N SER A 804 -20.00 24.44 -28.58
CA SER A 804 -19.77 25.68 -27.82
C SER A 804 -19.52 26.91 -28.72
N THR A 805 -19.13 26.68 -29.98
CA THR A 805 -18.87 27.74 -30.96
C THR A 805 -19.67 27.50 -32.25
N SER A 806 -20.61 28.39 -32.58
CA SER A 806 -21.24 28.38 -33.92
C SER A 806 -20.26 28.76 -35.05
N ASN A 807 -18.94 28.86 -34.83
CA ASN A 807 -17.98 29.35 -35.83
C ASN A 807 -16.53 28.80 -35.74
N ALA A 808 -16.19 27.82 -34.88
CA ALA A 808 -14.79 27.34 -34.79
C ALA A 808 -14.49 26.01 -35.51
N ALA A 809 -15.41 25.49 -36.33
CA ALA A 809 -15.13 24.33 -37.19
C ALA A 809 -14.12 24.62 -38.31
N PHE A 810 -13.67 25.87 -38.48
CA PHE A 810 -12.79 26.29 -39.58
C PHE A 810 -11.30 26.35 -39.21
N LEU A 811 -10.91 26.25 -37.93
CA LEU A 811 -9.54 26.57 -37.48
C LEU A 811 -8.73 25.37 -36.94
N LEU A 812 -9.24 24.14 -37.01
CA LEU A 812 -8.49 22.93 -36.62
C LEU A 812 -8.17 21.98 -37.79
N LEU A 813 -8.49 22.38 -39.04
CA LEU A 813 -8.15 21.63 -40.25
C LEU A 813 -6.95 22.23 -41.02
N ASP A 814 -6.24 23.21 -40.46
CA ASP A 814 -5.13 23.91 -41.15
C ASP A 814 -3.77 23.69 -40.46
N ARG A 815 -3.44 22.42 -40.19
CA ARG A 815 -2.05 21.98 -40.02
C ARG A 815 -1.72 20.92 -41.06
N PRO A 816 -0.55 20.99 -41.71
CA PRO A 816 -0.26 20.25 -42.91
C PRO A 816 -0.12 18.75 -42.61
N VAL A 817 -0.78 17.95 -43.44
CA VAL A 817 -0.47 16.53 -43.67
C VAL A 817 0.96 16.48 -44.27
N PRO A 818 1.84 15.54 -43.88
CA PRO A 818 3.12 15.38 -44.54
C PRO A 818 2.90 15.01 -46.02
N ASP A 819 3.54 15.77 -46.91
CA ASP A 819 3.62 15.66 -48.38
C ASP A 819 2.81 14.56 -49.09
N GLU A 820 1.69 14.98 -49.72
CA GLU A 820 1.04 14.32 -50.86
C GLU A 820 1.85 14.52 -52.15
N GLN A 821 3.11 14.05 -52.18
CA GLN A 821 3.87 13.87 -53.42
C GLN A 821 4.56 12.52 -53.46
N GLU A 822 3.77 11.46 -53.41
CA GLU A 822 3.98 10.27 -54.22
C GLU A 822 2.68 9.45 -54.19
N VAL A 823 2.37 8.78 -55.31
CA VAL A 823 1.20 7.90 -55.51
C VAL A 823 -0.11 8.58 -55.94
N ILE A 824 -0.12 9.25 -57.11
CA ILE A 824 -1.23 9.10 -58.07
C ILE A 824 -0.66 9.07 -59.50
N GLU A 825 -0.23 7.91 -59.95
CA GLU A 825 -0.37 7.48 -61.35
C GLU A 825 -1.02 6.10 -61.35
N GLY A 826 -2.33 6.04 -61.58
CA GLY A 826 -3.04 4.78 -61.69
C GLY A 826 -4.55 4.93 -61.62
N ALA A 827 -5.17 5.00 -62.79
CA ALA A 827 -6.62 5.05 -63.05
C ALA A 827 -7.31 6.39 -62.71
N GLY A 828 -7.93 7.13 -63.64
CA GLY A 828 -8.53 6.71 -64.90
C GLY A 828 -10.06 6.72 -64.78
N HIS A 829 -10.65 7.86 -65.20
CA HIS A 829 -11.98 8.02 -65.82
C HIS A 829 -13.30 7.84 -65.03
N GLY A 830 -14.10 8.93 -65.06
CA GLY A 830 -15.56 8.95 -65.25
C GLY A 830 -16.41 9.02 -63.97
N VAL A 831 -17.46 9.84 -63.81
CA VAL A 831 -18.30 10.69 -64.68
C VAL A 831 -18.94 11.78 -63.79
N PRO A 832 -19.25 13.00 -64.30
CA PRO A 832 -19.66 14.17 -63.51
C PRO A 832 -21.18 14.32 -63.39
N GLY A 833 -21.66 14.79 -62.24
CA GLY A 833 -23.09 15.11 -62.12
C GLY A 833 -23.61 15.47 -60.73
N LEU A 834 -23.02 16.44 -60.03
CA LEU A 834 -23.69 17.02 -58.84
C LEU A 834 -23.21 18.44 -58.50
N ARG A 835 -22.86 19.23 -59.52
CA ARG A 835 -22.62 20.69 -59.40
C ARG A 835 -23.84 21.50 -59.84
N GLN A 836 -25.06 21.17 -59.42
CA GLN A 836 -26.19 22.09 -59.68
C GLN A 836 -27.44 21.90 -58.82
N HIS A 837 -27.31 21.61 -57.52
CA HIS A 837 -28.44 21.71 -56.58
C HIS A 837 -27.99 22.19 -55.18
N LEU A 838 -27.07 23.15 -55.17
CA LEU A 838 -26.70 23.90 -53.96
C LEU A 838 -26.73 25.39 -54.28
N ARG A 839 -27.94 25.93 -54.44
CA ARG A 839 -28.23 27.33 -54.10
C ARG A 839 -29.61 27.39 -53.49
N GLU A 840 -29.61 27.87 -52.24
CA GLU A 840 -30.73 28.40 -51.45
C GLU A 840 -31.42 27.45 -50.47
N GLU A 841 -31.29 27.87 -49.20
CA GLU A 841 -32.10 27.59 -48.00
C GLU A 841 -31.76 26.39 -47.06
N ARG A 842 -31.23 26.82 -45.90
CA ARG A 842 -31.46 26.36 -44.52
C ARG A 842 -30.43 25.44 -43.87
N ALA A 843 -29.46 26.13 -43.28
CA ALA A 843 -28.44 25.72 -42.34
C ALA A 843 -28.95 25.29 -40.94
N SER A 844 -29.69 24.17 -40.83
CA SER A 844 -30.06 23.63 -39.49
C SER A 844 -29.86 22.11 -39.32
N GLN A 845 -29.47 21.37 -40.35
CA GLN A 845 -29.35 19.89 -40.26
C GLN A 845 -27.93 19.32 -40.49
N TYR A 846 -26.90 20.16 -40.65
CA TYR A 846 -25.56 19.68 -41.00
C TYR A 846 -24.59 19.45 -39.83
N CYS A 847 -24.95 19.77 -38.58
CA CYS A 847 -24.04 19.57 -37.44
C CYS A 847 -23.93 18.11 -36.98
N ASP A 848 -24.92 17.25 -37.24
CA ASP A 848 -24.87 15.84 -36.79
C ASP A 848 -24.33 14.86 -37.85
N ALA A 849 -24.40 15.18 -39.16
CA ALA A 849 -23.96 14.25 -40.20
C ALA A 849 -22.44 14.26 -40.43
N ARG A 850 -21.75 15.40 -40.22
CA ARG A 850 -20.29 15.51 -40.47
C ARG A 850 -19.42 14.95 -39.33
N ALA A 851 -19.94 14.90 -38.11
CA ALA A 851 -19.25 14.24 -36.98
C ALA A 851 -19.32 12.71 -37.07
N ALA A 852 -20.40 12.16 -37.65
CA ALA A 852 -20.54 10.72 -37.89
C ALA A 852 -19.56 10.21 -38.96
N VAL A 853 -19.27 11.03 -39.98
CA VAL A 853 -18.30 10.67 -41.04
C VAL A 853 -16.87 10.58 -40.50
N LEU A 854 -16.47 11.44 -39.55
CA LEU A 854 -15.17 11.36 -38.87
C LEU A 854 -14.98 10.11 -38.00
N CYS A 855 -16.04 9.56 -37.40
CA CYS A 855 -15.96 8.28 -36.68
C CYS A 855 -15.84 7.08 -37.62
N VAL A 856 -16.37 7.17 -38.84
CA VAL A 856 -16.26 6.11 -39.85
C VAL A 856 -14.89 6.18 -40.55
N ASP A 857 -14.36 7.38 -40.80
CA ASP A 857 -13.07 7.55 -41.47
C ASP A 857 -11.86 7.23 -40.57
N VAL A 858 -11.93 7.46 -39.25
CA VAL A 858 -10.86 6.99 -38.32
C VAL A 858 -10.86 5.46 -38.20
N VAL A 859 -12.03 4.82 -38.31
CA VAL A 859 -12.14 3.35 -38.34
C VAL A 859 -11.74 2.77 -39.70
N SER A 860 -12.01 3.47 -40.81
CA SER A 860 -11.60 3.05 -42.17
C SER A 860 -10.12 3.32 -42.48
N CYS A 861 -9.51 4.39 -41.99
CA CYS A 861 -8.07 4.65 -42.16
C CYS A 861 -7.20 3.62 -41.43
N LEU A 862 -7.69 3.01 -40.35
CA LEU A 862 -7.01 1.89 -39.67
C LEU A 862 -7.10 0.57 -40.46
N ALA A 863 -7.86 0.50 -41.56
CA ALA A 863 -8.06 -0.71 -42.36
C ALA A 863 -7.26 -0.75 -43.67
N GLN A 864 -6.48 0.29 -44.02
CA GLN A 864 -5.86 0.41 -45.36
C GLN A 864 -4.32 0.60 -45.40
N GLN A 865 -3.59 0.51 -44.28
CA GLN A 865 -2.11 0.63 -44.28
C GLN A 865 -1.40 -0.70 -44.01
N ASP A 866 -1.60 -1.71 -44.86
CA ASP A 866 -0.73 -2.90 -44.93
C ASP A 866 -0.68 -3.47 -46.36
N GLU A 867 0.12 -2.85 -47.24
CA GLU A 867 0.66 -3.50 -48.45
C GLU A 867 2.20 -3.35 -48.48
N LEU A 868 2.89 -4.42 -48.01
CA LEU A 868 4.16 -5.06 -48.44
C LEU A 868 5.48 -4.26 -48.59
N PRO A 869 6.67 -4.91 -48.48
CA PRO A 869 6.95 -6.33 -48.19
C PRO A 869 7.65 -6.62 -46.84
#